data_AF-A0AAQ1EY62-F1
#
_entry.id   AF-A0AAQ1EY62-F1
#
_cell.length_a   1.000
_cell.length_b   1.000
_cell.length_c   1.000
_cell.angle_alpha   90.00
_cell.angle_beta   90.00
_cell.angle_gamma   90.00
#
_symmetry.space_group_name_H-M   'P 1'
#
loop_
_entity.id
_entity.type
_entity.pdbx_description
1 polymer ?
#
loop_
_entity_poly.entity_id
_entity_poly.type
_entity_poly.pdbx_seq_one_letter_code
_entity_poly.pdbx_strand_id
1 'polypeptide(L)'
;MALPTQPCLGLIAVLMSSAALSGPVLAQTVAALPPGVEAEWLAQRDRPALYTDVAGVPSRESTMAAVEYVASSQIAAMAAEPLALSTGSNLTQMSSNWVAATFYVGASRLARVSDDTRTLRFLSAVADHYNYSVRGARSGKTMLNADDIAIGDLYEELYARRGQEGVLMPLRQRLDWQVPYLARAEDTPALVWWWADALYMAPPVFARMSAITGDPKYLNAADKEWRRTAARLWVEDEKLFLRDERFKDENHRDADGDRIYWSRANGWVIGGLVRWLESVPADFAGRAFYVDLFQKMAGRVAGLQQEDGLWRASLLDPEAYPEAETSGSVFYVYALAWGINHGLLDRDTYLPHVLKGWAGLNRHVLANGLVGAAQKTGDQPVSTDPEDVGLYASGTYILAGLEVASLNDPVRSLPLAEPTRDTAEVIAATTPVPPAPVTVVGAEEIRRRDAEMRATSALSYDPSALNRPSTIEPLEPPPEDQQRPRAVARFAPDRLDDLLWENDRVAHRIYGPTLEAREAPSGSGIDVWAKRVRYPFMDRQLKFPNYHVDRGEGLDYYDVGRGRGAGGLGIWYDNKLWTSRNFSTYQIDKTGGDEARFSVTYRPWPVDVVRTVSERREFSLPLGSNFTRMTSTLTSNSDAPLIVAIGISKRSNDNGRGFVTRDAAHGRLMFWEPENPEHGSLGIALAVDPATVEGFTEDADNYLILVRVTPGQSFTYYMGSAWDRGLDFATRSAWEDFVANQRFDFRQGD
;
A
#
# COMPACT_ATOMS: atom_id res chain seq x y z
N MET A 1 45.37 -84.41 -32.00
CA MET A 1 46.69 -84.09 -31.38
C MET A 1 46.40 -83.06 -30.28
N ALA A 2 46.99 -83.20 -29.09
CA ALA A 2 46.71 -82.40 -27.88
C ALA A 2 45.26 -82.46 -27.32
N LEU A 3 45.09 -83.30 -26.30
CA LEU A 3 44.17 -83.20 -25.15
C LEU A 3 45.07 -83.00 -23.89
N PRO A 4 44.57 -82.74 -22.66
CA PRO A 4 43.18 -82.72 -22.17
C PRO A 4 42.76 -81.27 -21.76
N THR A 5 41.85 -80.91 -20.82
CA THR A 5 41.15 -81.63 -19.73
C THR A 5 39.84 -80.91 -19.30
N GLN A 6 38.92 -81.64 -18.68
CA GLN A 6 37.97 -81.15 -17.66
C GLN A 6 38.15 -82.00 -16.38
N PRO A 7 37.61 -81.60 -15.21
CA PRO A 7 36.34 -82.23 -14.82
C PRO A 7 35.34 -81.37 -14.01
N CYS A 8 34.04 -81.59 -14.33
CA CYS A 8 32.90 -81.84 -13.44
C CYS A 8 32.50 -80.90 -12.26
N LEU A 9 31.26 -80.38 -12.42
CA LEU A 9 30.09 -80.47 -11.51
C LEU A 9 30.07 -79.75 -10.14
N GLY A 10 29.04 -78.91 -9.98
CA GLY A 10 28.56 -78.37 -8.70
C GLY A 10 27.34 -77.47 -8.88
N LEU A 11 26.13 -78.04 -8.88
CA LEU A 11 24.87 -77.29 -9.00
C LEU A 11 24.37 -76.89 -7.60
N ILE A 12 24.30 -75.59 -7.30
CA ILE A 12 23.59 -75.08 -6.11
C ILE A 12 22.67 -73.93 -6.55
N ALA A 13 21.37 -74.10 -6.29
CA ALA A 13 20.38 -73.05 -6.48
C ALA A 13 20.36 -72.14 -5.23
N VAL A 14 20.33 -70.82 -5.45
CA VAL A 14 20.11 -69.83 -4.38
C VAL A 14 18.77 -69.14 -4.62
N LEU A 15 17.89 -69.25 -3.63
CA LEU A 15 16.63 -68.52 -3.56
C LEU A 15 16.93 -67.02 -3.39
N MET A 16 16.56 -66.20 -4.38
CA MET A 16 16.48 -64.75 -4.22
C MET A 16 15.10 -64.39 -3.64
N SER A 17 15.04 -64.08 -2.35
CA SER A 17 13.84 -63.51 -1.72
C SER A 17 13.60 -62.09 -2.25
N SER A 18 12.46 -61.88 -2.91
CA SER A 18 11.98 -60.57 -3.31
C SER A 18 11.47 -59.78 -2.09
N ALA A 19 12.37 -59.09 -1.40
CA ALA A 19 12.00 -58.09 -0.41
C ALA A 19 11.35 -56.89 -1.12
N ALA A 20 10.03 -56.76 -0.98
CA ALA A 20 9.31 -55.57 -1.42
C ALA A 20 9.71 -54.38 -0.55
N LEU A 21 10.66 -53.58 -1.03
CA LEU A 21 10.97 -52.28 -0.45
C LEU A 21 9.79 -51.35 -0.69
N SER A 22 8.97 -51.16 0.35
CA SER A 22 8.05 -50.04 0.45
C SER A 22 8.87 -48.76 0.37
N GLY A 23 8.82 -48.10 -0.79
CA GLY A 23 9.41 -46.77 -0.94
C GLY A 23 8.80 -45.80 0.07
N PRO A 24 9.56 -44.84 0.60
CA PRO A 24 8.99 -43.83 1.47
C PRO A 24 7.92 -43.09 0.67
N VAL A 25 6.69 -43.08 1.17
CA VAL A 25 5.68 -42.14 0.71
C VAL A 25 6.28 -40.76 0.92
N LEU A 26 6.56 -40.06 -0.19
CA LEU A 26 6.88 -38.65 -0.17
C LEU A 26 5.67 -37.94 0.42
N ALA A 27 5.70 -37.70 1.72
CA ALA A 27 4.85 -36.71 2.34
C ALA A 27 5.16 -35.39 1.63
N GLN A 28 4.27 -34.96 0.75
CA GLN A 28 4.37 -33.66 0.12
C GLN A 28 4.44 -32.65 1.26
N THR A 29 5.57 -31.97 1.38
CA THR A 29 5.72 -30.85 2.30
C THR A 29 4.72 -29.79 1.86
N VAL A 30 3.58 -29.73 2.56
CA VAL A 30 2.58 -28.69 2.38
C VAL A 30 3.33 -27.37 2.49
N ALA A 31 3.32 -26.59 1.41
CA ALA A 31 3.99 -25.30 1.39
C ALA A 31 3.45 -24.47 2.56
N ALA A 32 4.34 -23.92 3.38
CA ALA A 32 3.93 -23.08 4.49
C ALA A 32 3.14 -21.89 3.93
N LEU A 33 1.91 -21.71 4.40
CA LEU A 33 1.03 -20.62 3.98
C LEU A 33 1.71 -19.27 4.25
N PRO A 34 1.45 -18.23 3.44
CA PRO A 34 1.87 -16.88 3.77
C PRO A 34 1.34 -16.49 5.17
N PRO A 35 2.14 -15.80 6.02
CA PRO A 35 1.68 -15.39 7.33
C PRO A 35 0.39 -14.56 7.24
N GLY A 36 -0.65 -14.97 7.97
CA GLY A 36 -1.97 -14.32 7.94
C GLY A 36 -2.94 -14.83 6.87
N VAL A 37 -2.57 -15.85 6.07
CA VAL A 37 -3.46 -16.51 5.10
C VAL A 37 -4.01 -17.82 5.66
N GLU A 38 -5.33 -18.01 5.57
CA GLU A 38 -5.98 -19.27 5.93
C GLU A 38 -6.05 -20.24 4.74
N ALA A 39 -5.84 -21.53 4.99
CA ALA A 39 -5.79 -22.57 3.95
C ALA A 39 -7.06 -22.62 3.08
N GLU A 40 -8.21 -22.35 3.70
CA GLU A 40 -9.54 -22.32 3.06
C GLU A 40 -9.68 -21.23 2.00
N TRP A 41 -8.88 -20.17 2.03
CA TRP A 41 -8.93 -19.08 1.05
C TRP A 41 -8.22 -19.44 -0.26
N LEU A 42 -7.26 -20.38 -0.21
CA LEU A 42 -6.62 -20.93 -1.42
C LEU A 42 -7.52 -21.94 -2.16
N ALA A 43 -8.60 -22.41 -1.52
CA ALA A 43 -9.52 -23.38 -2.09
C ALA A 43 -10.60 -22.70 -2.95
N GLN A 44 -10.35 -22.67 -4.27
CA GLN A 44 -11.32 -22.22 -5.27
C GLN A 44 -12.54 -23.17 -5.33
N ARG A 45 -13.70 -22.65 -5.70
CA ARG A 45 -14.87 -23.47 -6.07
C ARG A 45 -14.70 -24.06 -7.47
N ASP A 46 -15.38 -25.16 -7.74
CA ASP A 46 -15.45 -25.72 -9.10
C ASP A 46 -16.08 -24.73 -10.08
N ARG A 47 -15.53 -24.67 -11.30
CA ARG A 47 -16.05 -23.80 -12.37
C ARG A 47 -17.46 -24.23 -12.79
N PRO A 48 -18.50 -23.39 -12.62
CA PRO A 48 -19.85 -23.71 -13.06
C PRO A 48 -20.01 -23.52 -14.58
N ALA A 49 -21.13 -24.01 -15.11
CA ALA A 49 -21.58 -23.62 -16.45
C ALA A 49 -22.00 -22.14 -16.45
N LEU A 50 -21.15 -21.27 -17.01
CA LEU A 50 -21.42 -19.83 -17.08
C LEU A 50 -22.51 -19.53 -18.12
N TYR A 51 -23.54 -18.79 -17.72
CA TYR A 51 -24.71 -18.53 -18.55
C TYR A 51 -24.40 -17.46 -19.63
N THR A 52 -24.42 -17.86 -20.90
CA THR A 52 -24.08 -16.99 -22.05
C THR A 52 -25.21 -16.84 -23.07
N ASP A 53 -26.39 -17.39 -22.78
CA ASP A 53 -27.62 -17.15 -23.53
C ASP A 53 -28.14 -15.71 -23.26
N VAL A 54 -28.70 -15.09 -24.29
CA VAL A 54 -29.20 -13.71 -24.28
C VAL A 54 -30.73 -13.65 -24.46
N ALA A 55 -31.38 -14.78 -24.74
CA ALA A 55 -32.82 -14.87 -24.94
C ALA A 55 -33.60 -15.10 -23.63
N GLY A 56 -32.94 -15.63 -22.60
CA GLY A 56 -33.53 -15.90 -21.28
C GLY A 56 -32.89 -15.09 -20.15
N VAL A 57 -33.65 -14.89 -19.08
CA VAL A 57 -33.10 -14.42 -17.80
C VAL A 57 -32.49 -15.63 -17.08
N PRO A 58 -31.21 -15.58 -16.64
CA PRO A 58 -30.62 -16.69 -15.90
C PRO A 58 -31.36 -16.97 -14.59
N SER A 59 -31.26 -18.20 -14.09
CA SER A 59 -31.78 -18.51 -12.75
C SER A 59 -30.90 -17.86 -11.68
N ARG A 60 -31.49 -17.62 -10.50
CA ARG A 60 -30.74 -17.15 -9.32
C ARG A 60 -29.59 -18.10 -9.00
N GLU A 61 -29.85 -19.41 -9.04
CA GLU A 61 -28.88 -20.47 -8.78
C GLU A 61 -27.68 -20.43 -9.75
N SER A 62 -27.90 -20.38 -11.07
CA SER A 62 -26.79 -20.35 -12.04
C SER A 62 -25.99 -19.06 -11.98
N THR A 63 -26.65 -17.93 -11.68
CA THR A 63 -26.00 -16.64 -11.51
C THR A 63 -25.16 -16.61 -10.23
N MET A 64 -25.71 -17.07 -9.10
CA MET A 64 -24.98 -17.14 -7.83
C MET A 64 -23.78 -18.09 -7.91
N ALA A 65 -23.90 -19.23 -8.58
CA ALA A 65 -22.78 -20.14 -8.80
C ALA A 65 -21.60 -19.45 -9.51
N ALA A 66 -21.88 -18.63 -10.55
CA ALA A 66 -20.87 -17.86 -11.25
C ALA A 66 -20.23 -16.76 -10.37
N VAL A 67 -21.06 -16.03 -9.61
CA VAL A 67 -20.61 -14.99 -8.66
C VAL A 67 -19.71 -15.57 -7.56
N GLU A 68 -20.11 -16.68 -6.95
CA GLU A 68 -19.35 -17.31 -5.87
C GLU A 68 -18.08 -17.99 -6.39
N TYR A 69 -18.08 -18.51 -7.62
CA TYR A 69 -16.87 -18.98 -8.29
C TYR A 69 -15.86 -17.84 -8.45
N VAL A 70 -16.25 -16.73 -9.10
CA VAL A 70 -15.37 -15.56 -9.30
C VAL A 70 -14.88 -14.98 -7.97
N ALA A 71 -15.75 -14.88 -6.95
CA ALA A 71 -15.36 -14.44 -5.62
C ALA A 71 -14.31 -15.36 -4.98
N SER A 72 -14.51 -16.68 -5.03
CA SER A 72 -13.56 -17.66 -4.47
C SER A 72 -12.22 -17.68 -5.22
N SER A 73 -12.24 -17.60 -6.55
CA SER A 73 -11.04 -17.49 -7.38
C SER A 73 -10.27 -16.21 -7.13
N GLN A 74 -10.98 -15.09 -6.95
CA GLN A 74 -10.33 -13.82 -6.66
C GLN A 74 -9.72 -13.79 -5.25
N ILE A 75 -10.40 -14.34 -4.24
CA ILE A 75 -9.86 -14.54 -2.89
C ILE A 75 -8.61 -15.42 -2.95
N ALA A 76 -8.66 -16.55 -3.66
CA ALA A 76 -7.52 -17.45 -3.80
C ALA A 76 -6.31 -16.79 -4.48
N ALA A 77 -6.54 -15.99 -5.53
CA ALA A 77 -5.48 -15.23 -6.19
C ALA A 77 -4.85 -14.18 -5.24
N MET A 78 -5.68 -13.47 -4.46
CA MET A 78 -5.21 -12.49 -3.47
C MET A 78 -4.48 -13.14 -2.29
N ALA A 79 -4.87 -14.37 -1.90
CA ALA A 79 -4.32 -15.14 -0.80
C ALA A 79 -3.05 -15.94 -1.16
N ALA A 80 -2.83 -16.23 -2.44
CA ALA A 80 -1.59 -16.85 -2.92
C ALA A 80 -0.37 -15.92 -2.83
N GLU A 81 -0.62 -14.61 -2.81
CA GLU A 81 0.39 -13.55 -2.67
C GLU A 81 0.58 -13.16 -1.18
N PRO A 82 1.78 -12.71 -0.78
CA PRO A 82 1.99 -12.19 0.57
C PRO A 82 1.11 -10.98 0.89
N LEU A 83 0.51 -10.95 2.10
CA LEU A 83 -0.21 -9.78 2.63
C LEU A 83 0.65 -8.51 2.51
N ALA A 84 0.17 -7.50 1.78
CA ALA A 84 0.90 -6.25 1.61
C ALA A 84 0.73 -5.35 2.84
N LEU A 85 1.79 -5.26 3.66
CA LEU A 85 1.94 -4.21 4.68
C LEU A 85 2.05 -2.80 4.07
N SER A 86 2.43 -2.72 2.79
CA SER A 86 2.51 -1.46 2.05
C SER A 86 1.17 -1.11 1.42
N THR A 87 0.75 0.14 1.60
CA THR A 87 -0.45 0.71 0.95
C THR A 87 -0.19 1.09 -0.53
N GLY A 88 0.76 0.43 -1.21
CA GLY A 88 1.20 0.75 -2.56
C GLY A 88 0.16 0.46 -3.65
N SER A 89 0.54 0.77 -4.90
CA SER A 89 -0.29 0.59 -6.11
C SER A 89 -0.38 -0.88 -6.57
N ASN A 90 -0.32 -1.86 -5.66
CA ASN A 90 -0.34 -3.27 -6.01
C ASN A 90 -1.76 -3.65 -6.47
N LEU A 91 -1.87 -4.09 -7.72
CA LEU A 91 -3.17 -4.29 -8.41
C LEU A 91 -3.78 -5.68 -8.18
N THR A 92 -3.01 -6.61 -7.63
CA THR A 92 -3.30 -8.05 -7.61
C THR A 92 -3.34 -8.66 -6.20
N GLN A 93 -3.04 -7.88 -5.16
CA GLN A 93 -2.82 -8.36 -3.79
C GLN A 93 -3.85 -7.78 -2.81
N MET A 94 -3.98 -8.42 -1.64
CA MET A 94 -4.66 -7.81 -0.49
C MET A 94 -3.96 -6.50 -0.11
N SER A 95 -4.72 -5.40 -0.10
CA SER A 95 -4.23 -4.05 0.21
C SER A 95 -5.38 -3.16 0.66
N SER A 96 -5.08 -2.01 1.29
CA SER A 96 -6.08 -0.99 1.65
C SER A 96 -6.30 0.09 0.57
N ASN A 97 -5.85 -0.15 -0.67
CA ASN A 97 -6.02 0.79 -1.78
C ASN A 97 -7.40 0.66 -2.47
N TRP A 98 -7.74 1.61 -3.35
CA TRP A 98 -9.02 1.63 -4.05
C TRP A 98 -9.28 0.40 -4.94
N VAL A 99 -8.23 -0.20 -5.50
CA VAL A 99 -8.30 -1.37 -6.39
C VAL A 99 -8.82 -2.59 -5.63
N ALA A 100 -8.22 -2.88 -4.48
CA ALA A 100 -8.68 -3.94 -3.58
C ALA A 100 -9.99 -3.58 -2.87
N ALA A 101 -10.18 -2.32 -2.47
CA ALA A 101 -11.44 -1.85 -1.88
C ALA A 101 -12.65 -2.11 -2.79
N THR A 102 -12.51 -1.94 -4.10
CA THR A 102 -13.60 -2.23 -5.05
C THR A 102 -13.99 -3.71 -5.04
N PHE A 103 -13.02 -4.62 -4.87
CA PHE A 103 -13.32 -6.04 -4.63
C PHE A 103 -14.07 -6.25 -3.32
N TYR A 104 -13.63 -5.59 -2.25
CA TYR A 104 -14.27 -5.71 -0.93
C TYR A 104 -15.70 -5.19 -0.91
N VAL A 105 -16.07 -4.16 -1.69
CA VAL A 105 -17.47 -3.72 -1.85
C VAL A 105 -18.33 -4.86 -2.41
N GLY A 106 -17.92 -5.48 -3.51
CA GLY A 106 -18.63 -6.60 -4.12
C GLY A 106 -18.75 -7.80 -3.20
N ALA A 107 -17.62 -8.27 -2.67
CA ALA A 107 -17.56 -9.38 -1.74
C ALA A 107 -18.40 -9.14 -0.47
N SER A 108 -18.46 -7.90 0.03
CA SER A 108 -19.29 -7.50 1.17
C SER A 108 -20.79 -7.66 0.88
N ARG A 109 -21.24 -7.27 -0.32
CA ARG A 109 -22.64 -7.48 -0.73
C ARG A 109 -22.95 -8.97 -0.96
N LEU A 110 -22.01 -9.76 -1.48
CA LEU A 110 -22.14 -11.22 -1.58
C LEU A 110 -22.31 -11.88 -0.20
N ALA A 111 -21.50 -11.47 0.78
CA ALA A 111 -21.58 -11.98 2.15
C ALA A 111 -22.95 -11.75 2.81
N ARG A 112 -23.79 -10.82 2.33
CA ARG A 112 -25.18 -10.63 2.79
C ARG A 112 -26.15 -11.72 2.35
N VAL A 113 -25.83 -12.48 1.30
CA VAL A 113 -26.77 -13.41 0.65
C VAL A 113 -26.22 -14.81 0.38
N SER A 114 -24.93 -15.04 0.60
CA SER A 114 -24.33 -16.38 0.56
C SER A 114 -24.30 -17.00 1.95
N ASP A 115 -24.65 -18.28 2.03
CA ASP A 115 -24.49 -19.10 3.25
C ASP A 115 -23.02 -19.46 3.53
N ASP A 116 -22.10 -19.20 2.59
CA ASP A 116 -20.67 -19.49 2.70
C ASP A 116 -19.93 -18.37 3.44
N THR A 117 -19.66 -18.62 4.72
CA THR A 117 -19.01 -17.66 5.62
C THR A 117 -17.55 -17.35 5.25
N ARG A 118 -16.90 -18.10 4.34
CA ARG A 118 -15.50 -17.86 3.94
C ARG A 118 -15.27 -16.46 3.39
N THR A 119 -16.20 -15.94 2.60
CA THR A 119 -16.11 -14.56 2.07
C THR A 119 -16.13 -13.53 3.21
N LEU A 120 -17.04 -13.68 4.17
CA LEU A 120 -17.14 -12.78 5.33
C LEU A 120 -15.93 -12.91 6.28
N ARG A 121 -15.41 -14.14 6.44
CA ARG A 121 -14.21 -14.44 7.23
C ARG A 121 -12.95 -13.81 6.62
N PHE A 122 -12.75 -13.95 5.30
CA PHE A 122 -11.70 -13.25 4.55
C PHE A 122 -11.79 -11.73 4.71
N LEU A 123 -12.98 -11.14 4.49
CA LEU A 123 -13.19 -9.69 4.62
C LEU A 123 -12.90 -9.18 6.03
N SER A 124 -13.27 -9.96 7.05
CA SER A 124 -12.97 -9.66 8.45
C SER A 124 -11.47 -9.69 8.73
N ALA A 125 -10.77 -10.71 8.25
CA ALA A 125 -9.32 -10.84 8.40
C ALA A 125 -8.55 -9.71 7.69
N VAL A 126 -9.00 -9.30 6.50
CA VAL A 126 -8.46 -8.11 5.81
C VAL A 126 -8.64 -6.84 6.66
N ALA A 127 -9.83 -6.65 7.26
CA ALA A 127 -10.09 -5.48 8.08
C ALA A 127 -9.28 -5.48 9.39
N ASP A 128 -9.19 -6.62 10.08
CA ASP A 128 -8.36 -6.79 11.28
C ASP A 128 -6.86 -6.63 10.97
N HIS A 129 -6.37 -7.13 9.83
CA HIS A 129 -4.97 -6.95 9.39
C HIS A 129 -4.60 -5.46 9.24
N TYR A 130 -5.49 -4.65 8.68
CA TYR A 130 -5.32 -3.20 8.61
C TYR A 130 -5.78 -2.45 9.87
N ASN A 131 -6.15 -3.15 10.95
CA ASN A 131 -6.68 -2.57 12.19
C ASN A 131 -7.78 -1.53 11.90
N TYR A 132 -8.70 -1.85 10.98
CA TYR A 132 -9.79 -0.99 10.51
C TYR A 132 -9.36 0.40 10.02
N SER A 133 -8.08 0.56 9.65
CA SER A 133 -7.48 1.86 9.35
C SER A 133 -7.44 2.11 7.85
N VAL A 134 -7.99 3.27 7.45
CA VAL A 134 -7.83 3.82 6.10
C VAL A 134 -6.35 4.16 5.81
N ARG A 135 -6.00 4.34 4.55
CA ARG A 135 -4.63 4.64 4.14
C ARG A 135 -4.11 5.94 4.80
N GLY A 136 -2.87 5.85 5.30
CA GLY A 136 -2.16 6.97 5.92
C GLY A 136 -1.87 8.07 4.89
N ALA A 137 -1.99 9.32 5.32
CA ALA A 137 -1.74 10.48 4.48
C ALA A 137 -0.33 11.03 4.69
N ARG A 138 0.37 11.36 3.59
CA ARG A 138 1.69 12.00 3.62
C ARG A 138 1.61 13.53 3.83
N SER A 139 0.42 14.10 3.70
CA SER A 139 0.09 15.51 3.91
C SER A 139 -1.42 15.70 4.10
N GLY A 140 -1.83 16.87 4.63
CA GLY A 140 -3.26 17.23 4.73
C GLY A 140 -4.01 17.17 3.39
N LYS A 141 -3.35 17.44 2.25
CA LYS A 141 -3.99 17.28 0.92
C LYS A 141 -4.33 15.81 0.63
N THR A 142 -3.42 14.88 0.95
CA THR A 142 -3.67 13.44 0.77
C THR A 142 -4.68 12.87 1.76
N MET A 143 -4.98 13.55 2.89
CA MET A 143 -6.09 13.15 3.77
C MET A 143 -7.46 13.25 3.08
N LEU A 144 -7.61 14.08 2.04
CA LEU A 144 -8.83 14.29 1.24
C LEU A 144 -8.99 13.33 0.05
N ASN A 145 -8.01 12.47 -0.20
CA ASN A 145 -8.02 11.61 -1.38
C ASN A 145 -9.17 10.60 -1.31
N ALA A 146 -10.02 10.59 -2.34
CA ALA A 146 -11.18 9.71 -2.41
C ALA A 146 -10.80 8.21 -2.46
N ASP A 147 -9.74 7.89 -3.19
CA ASP A 147 -9.20 6.52 -3.30
C ASP A 147 -8.83 5.92 -1.94
N ASP A 148 -8.27 6.75 -1.05
CA ASP A 148 -7.68 6.33 0.23
C ASP A 148 -8.75 6.03 1.30
N ILE A 149 -10.02 6.34 1.03
CA ILE A 149 -11.19 6.02 1.88
C ILE A 149 -12.15 5.00 1.29
N ALA A 150 -11.91 4.48 0.08
CA ALA A 150 -12.79 3.52 -0.58
C ALA A 150 -13.02 2.23 0.23
N ILE A 151 -12.01 1.78 0.99
CA ILE A 151 -12.11 0.63 1.91
C ILE A 151 -13.09 0.88 3.07
N GLY A 152 -13.52 2.13 3.29
CA GLY A 152 -14.52 2.49 4.29
C GLY A 152 -15.84 1.72 4.16
N ASP A 153 -16.27 1.36 2.95
CA ASP A 153 -17.50 0.57 2.74
C ASP A 153 -17.43 -0.81 3.43
N LEU A 154 -16.24 -1.43 3.46
CA LEU A 154 -16.00 -2.69 4.19
C LEU A 154 -16.11 -2.48 5.71
N TYR A 155 -15.56 -1.37 6.23
CA TYR A 155 -15.64 -1.07 7.66
C TYR A 155 -17.07 -0.69 8.08
N GLU A 156 -17.83 -0.03 7.20
CA GLU A 156 -19.26 0.21 7.36
C GLU A 156 -20.07 -1.08 7.32
N GLU A 157 -19.73 -2.03 6.42
CA GLU A 157 -20.38 -3.35 6.38
C GLU A 157 -20.13 -4.15 7.66
N LEU A 158 -18.87 -4.28 8.06
CA LEU A 158 -18.50 -5.01 9.28
C LEU A 158 -19.06 -4.32 10.52
N TYR A 159 -19.12 -2.98 10.55
CA TYR A 159 -19.81 -2.27 11.61
C TYR A 159 -21.30 -2.58 11.60
N ALA A 160 -21.99 -2.43 10.46
CA ALA A 160 -23.43 -2.66 10.32
C ALA A 160 -23.82 -4.10 10.70
N ARG A 161 -22.95 -5.07 10.46
CA ARG A 161 -23.08 -6.45 10.94
C ARG A 161 -22.81 -6.63 12.43
N ARG A 162 -21.69 -6.13 12.95
CA ARG A 162 -21.16 -6.49 14.29
C ARG A 162 -21.57 -5.57 15.44
N GLY A 163 -21.92 -4.30 15.16
CA GLY A 163 -22.23 -3.30 16.18
C GLY A 163 -21.03 -2.83 17.02
N GLN A 164 -19.80 -3.18 16.62
CA GLN A 164 -18.58 -2.89 17.36
C GLN A 164 -18.03 -1.51 16.99
N GLU A 165 -18.13 -0.55 17.90
CA GLU A 165 -17.67 0.83 17.67
C GLU A 165 -16.17 0.97 17.35
N GLY A 166 -15.33 -0.04 17.64
CA GLY A 166 -13.92 -0.06 17.21
C GLY A 166 -13.75 -0.17 15.70
N VAL A 167 -14.65 -0.88 15.02
CA VAL A 167 -14.62 -1.14 13.57
C VAL A 167 -14.82 0.14 12.75
N LEU A 168 -15.70 1.03 13.21
CA LEU A 168 -16.09 2.23 12.45
C LEU A 168 -15.28 3.48 12.83
N MET A 169 -14.64 3.48 14.00
CA MET A 169 -13.99 4.68 14.57
C MET A 169 -12.91 5.30 13.67
N PRO A 170 -11.96 4.55 13.07
CA PRO A 170 -10.90 5.17 12.26
C PRO A 170 -11.45 5.80 10.97
N LEU A 171 -12.46 5.18 10.36
CA LEU A 171 -13.18 5.77 9.23
C LEU A 171 -13.95 7.02 9.65
N ARG A 172 -14.73 6.96 10.73
CA ARG A 172 -15.50 8.11 11.23
C ARG A 172 -14.59 9.31 11.51
N GLN A 173 -13.46 9.08 12.18
CA GLN A 173 -12.40 10.09 12.38
C GLN A 173 -11.88 10.70 11.07
N ARG A 174 -11.67 9.88 10.03
CA ARG A 174 -11.26 10.38 8.71
C ARG A 174 -12.35 11.23 8.06
N LEU A 175 -13.60 10.79 8.08
CA LEU A 175 -14.70 11.54 7.46
C LEU A 175 -14.99 12.83 8.23
N ASP A 176 -14.98 12.80 9.57
CA ASP A 176 -15.10 13.99 10.44
C ASP A 176 -14.03 15.04 10.11
N TRP A 177 -12.78 14.61 9.88
CA TRP A 177 -11.69 15.47 9.43
C TRP A 177 -11.95 16.05 8.02
N GLN A 178 -12.50 15.27 7.09
CA GLN A 178 -12.78 15.72 5.71
C GLN A 178 -14.00 16.65 5.61
N VAL A 179 -15.05 16.47 6.44
CA VAL A 179 -16.33 17.19 6.32
C VAL A 179 -16.17 18.72 6.19
N PRO A 180 -15.38 19.44 7.01
CA PRO A 180 -15.20 20.90 6.88
C PRO A 180 -14.60 21.33 5.53
N TYR A 181 -13.85 20.47 4.86
CA TYR A 181 -13.19 20.74 3.58
C TYR A 181 -14.14 20.57 2.40
N LEU A 182 -15.05 19.61 2.49
CA LEU A 182 -16.07 19.32 1.48
C LEU A 182 -17.28 20.27 1.65
N ALA A 183 -17.68 20.52 2.90
CA ALA A 183 -18.79 21.41 3.28
C ALA A 183 -18.38 22.90 3.49
N ARG A 184 -17.25 23.34 2.94
CA ARG A 184 -16.74 24.72 3.09
C ARG A 184 -17.79 25.77 2.75
N ALA A 185 -17.78 26.93 3.41
CA ALA A 185 -18.75 28.00 3.10
C ALA A 185 -18.51 28.61 1.70
N GLU A 186 -17.26 28.90 1.35
CA GLU A 186 -16.85 29.52 0.09
C GLU A 186 -16.16 28.52 -0.84
N ASP A 187 -16.61 28.42 -2.09
CA ASP A 187 -16.06 27.48 -3.07
C ASP A 187 -14.77 27.98 -3.71
N THR A 188 -13.78 27.10 -3.80
CA THR A 188 -12.55 27.37 -4.57
C THR A 188 -12.72 26.99 -6.04
N PRO A 189 -11.90 27.53 -6.96
CA PRO A 189 -11.84 27.03 -8.34
C PRO A 189 -11.38 25.56 -8.43
N ALA A 190 -10.57 25.10 -7.48
CA ALA A 190 -10.17 23.69 -7.37
C ALA A 190 -11.28 22.81 -6.79
N LEU A 191 -11.41 21.60 -7.34
CA LEU A 191 -12.23 20.51 -6.81
C LEU A 191 -11.42 19.65 -5.84
N VAL A 192 -12.06 19.07 -4.82
CA VAL A 192 -11.43 17.99 -4.03
C VAL A 192 -11.48 16.69 -4.83
N TRP A 193 -12.66 16.35 -5.34
CA TRP A 193 -12.88 15.23 -6.26
C TRP A 193 -12.77 15.73 -7.71
N TRP A 194 -11.53 15.97 -8.15
CA TRP A 194 -11.22 16.57 -9.44
C TRP A 194 -11.32 15.61 -10.64
N TRP A 195 -11.54 14.32 -10.40
CA TRP A 195 -11.68 13.27 -11.40
C TRP A 195 -12.95 12.46 -11.18
N ALA A 196 -13.52 11.92 -12.26
CA ALA A 196 -14.81 11.23 -12.29
C ALA A 196 -14.82 9.97 -11.40
N ASP A 197 -13.72 9.21 -11.38
CA ASP A 197 -13.60 7.95 -10.65
C ASP A 197 -13.84 8.13 -9.13
N ALA A 198 -13.49 9.30 -8.58
CA ALA A 198 -13.72 9.66 -7.18
C ALA A 198 -15.20 9.55 -6.77
N LEU A 199 -16.13 9.69 -7.72
CA LEU A 199 -17.57 9.61 -7.47
C LEU A 199 -18.06 8.19 -7.12
N TYR A 200 -17.25 7.15 -7.38
CA TYR A 200 -17.44 5.82 -6.81
C TYR A 200 -16.78 5.70 -5.43
N MET A 201 -15.57 6.23 -5.27
CA MET A 201 -14.71 5.92 -4.13
C MET A 201 -15.21 6.55 -2.82
N ALA A 202 -15.55 7.84 -2.84
CA ALA A 202 -15.86 8.59 -1.63
C ALA A 202 -17.36 8.81 -1.36
N PRO A 203 -18.19 9.34 -2.28
CA PRO A 203 -19.55 9.79 -1.93
C PRO A 203 -20.44 8.70 -1.31
N PRO A 204 -20.44 7.43 -1.79
CA PRO A 204 -21.24 6.39 -1.17
C PRO A 204 -20.86 6.11 0.29
N VAL A 205 -19.58 6.19 0.64
CA VAL A 205 -19.08 6.03 2.02
C VAL A 205 -19.61 7.17 2.90
N PHE A 206 -19.57 8.42 2.43
CA PHE A 206 -20.17 9.54 3.16
C PHE A 206 -21.70 9.40 3.33
N ALA A 207 -22.43 9.01 2.28
CA ALA A 207 -23.87 8.82 2.35
C ALA A 207 -24.24 7.68 3.32
N ARG A 208 -23.50 6.57 3.29
CA ARG A 208 -23.73 5.42 4.16
C ARG A 208 -23.32 5.70 5.61
N MET A 209 -22.24 6.44 5.87
CA MET A 209 -21.94 6.93 7.21
C MET A 209 -23.09 7.75 7.80
N SER A 210 -23.74 8.62 7.01
CA SER A 210 -24.95 9.34 7.45
C SER A 210 -26.12 8.39 7.74
N ALA A 211 -26.35 7.37 6.91
CA ALA A 211 -27.41 6.37 7.16
C ALA A 211 -27.14 5.53 8.43
N ILE A 212 -25.89 5.16 8.69
CA ILE A 212 -25.46 4.36 9.84
C ILE A 212 -25.49 5.18 11.15
N THR A 213 -25.09 6.45 11.12
CA THR A 213 -24.93 7.29 12.32
C THR A 213 -26.13 8.18 12.62
N GLY A 214 -26.98 8.46 11.62
CA GLY A 214 -28.03 9.48 11.70
C GLY A 214 -27.52 10.93 11.62
N ASP A 215 -26.20 11.16 11.46
CA ASP A 215 -25.62 12.49 11.34
C ASP A 215 -25.62 12.93 9.86
N PRO A 216 -26.42 13.94 9.45
CA PRO A 216 -26.56 14.34 8.06
C PRO A 216 -25.35 15.09 7.50
N LYS A 217 -24.35 15.46 8.33
CA LYS A 217 -23.21 16.26 7.87
C LYS A 217 -22.39 15.57 6.77
N TYR A 218 -22.24 14.25 6.84
CA TYR A 218 -21.46 13.48 5.86
C TYR A 218 -22.13 13.50 4.49
N LEU A 219 -23.43 13.17 4.43
CA LEU A 219 -24.25 13.26 3.23
C LEU A 219 -24.25 14.67 2.63
N ASN A 220 -24.47 15.71 3.44
CA ASN A 220 -24.50 17.10 2.97
C ASN A 220 -23.14 17.57 2.41
N ALA A 221 -22.05 17.17 3.07
CA ALA A 221 -20.69 17.48 2.62
C ALA A 221 -20.38 16.80 1.28
N ALA A 222 -20.81 15.54 1.11
CA ALA A 222 -20.62 14.80 -0.13
C ALA A 222 -21.53 15.26 -1.28
N ASP A 223 -22.80 15.60 -1.02
CA ASP A 223 -23.73 16.12 -2.05
C ASP A 223 -23.15 17.38 -2.69
N LYS A 224 -22.58 18.27 -1.88
CA LYS A 224 -21.91 19.49 -2.33
C LYS A 224 -20.74 19.19 -3.27
N GLU A 225 -19.73 18.43 -2.83
CA GLU A 225 -18.56 18.16 -3.68
C GLU A 225 -18.91 17.34 -4.92
N TRP A 226 -19.84 16.38 -4.80
CA TRP A 226 -20.35 15.62 -5.94
C TRP A 226 -20.94 16.54 -7.01
N ARG A 227 -21.82 17.48 -6.61
CA ARG A 227 -22.41 18.47 -7.52
C ARG A 227 -21.35 19.37 -8.15
N ARG A 228 -20.30 19.76 -7.40
CA ARG A 228 -19.19 20.55 -7.94
C ARG A 228 -18.39 19.76 -8.99
N THR A 229 -18.13 18.47 -8.76
CA THR A 229 -17.50 17.58 -9.76
C THR A 229 -18.38 17.41 -10.99
N ALA A 230 -19.67 17.11 -10.81
CA ALA A 230 -20.62 16.97 -11.92
C ALA A 230 -20.71 18.26 -12.76
N ALA A 231 -20.84 19.43 -12.13
CA ALA A 231 -20.86 20.73 -12.81
C ALA A 231 -19.58 21.06 -13.61
N ARG A 232 -18.48 20.32 -13.37
CA ARG A 232 -17.24 20.46 -14.14
C ARG A 232 -17.02 19.37 -15.18
N LEU A 233 -17.45 18.14 -14.93
CA LEU A 233 -17.06 16.96 -15.74
C LEU A 233 -18.20 16.38 -16.58
N TRP A 234 -19.47 16.67 -16.24
CA TRP A 234 -20.63 16.26 -17.02
C TRP A 234 -20.73 17.04 -18.34
N VAL A 235 -21.09 16.35 -19.42
CA VAL A 235 -21.43 16.95 -20.71
C VAL A 235 -22.87 16.58 -21.05
N GLU A 236 -23.79 17.53 -20.91
CA GLU A 236 -25.25 17.30 -21.06
C GLU A 236 -25.64 16.75 -22.44
N ASP A 237 -25.02 17.25 -23.51
CA ASP A 237 -25.31 16.81 -24.89
C ASP A 237 -24.93 15.34 -25.09
N GLU A 238 -23.74 14.95 -24.62
CA GLU A 238 -23.22 13.59 -24.73
C GLU A 238 -23.80 12.63 -23.69
N LYS A 239 -24.32 13.15 -22.58
CA LYS A 239 -24.79 12.41 -21.40
C LYS A 239 -23.72 11.49 -20.80
N LEU A 240 -22.47 11.96 -20.83
CA LEU A 240 -21.29 11.27 -20.33
C LEU A 240 -20.40 12.22 -19.51
N PHE A 241 -19.52 11.63 -18.72
CA PHE A 241 -18.49 12.31 -17.95
C PHE A 241 -17.15 12.27 -18.67
N LEU A 242 -16.49 13.43 -18.73
CA LEU A 242 -15.05 13.53 -18.94
C LEU A 242 -14.32 13.01 -17.69
N ARG A 243 -13.20 12.32 -17.86
CA ARG A 243 -12.46 11.72 -16.72
C ARG A 243 -11.95 12.79 -15.76
N ASP A 244 -11.40 13.89 -16.27
CA ASP A 244 -11.02 15.09 -15.53
C ASP A 244 -10.97 16.30 -16.47
N GLU A 245 -10.63 17.49 -15.97
CA GLU A 245 -10.69 18.72 -16.76
C GLU A 245 -9.72 18.77 -17.95
N ARG A 246 -8.64 17.96 -17.98
CA ARG A 246 -7.72 17.86 -19.14
C ARG A 246 -8.44 17.44 -20.42
N PHE A 247 -9.47 16.61 -20.30
CA PHE A 247 -10.28 16.09 -21.41
C PHE A 247 -11.23 17.14 -22.03
N LYS A 248 -11.18 18.39 -21.54
CA LYS A 248 -11.79 19.55 -22.21
C LYS A 248 -10.86 20.11 -23.29
N ASP A 249 -9.55 20.00 -23.08
CA ASP A 249 -8.51 20.63 -23.89
C ASP A 249 -8.45 20.03 -25.30
N GLU A 250 -7.84 20.77 -26.24
CA GLU A 250 -7.61 20.31 -27.61
C GLU A 250 -6.53 19.20 -27.69
N ASN A 251 -5.68 19.09 -26.67
CA ASN A 251 -4.62 18.07 -26.58
C ASN A 251 -5.11 16.70 -26.07
N HIS A 252 -6.37 16.57 -25.67
CA HIS A 252 -6.97 15.33 -25.15
C HIS A 252 -8.23 14.97 -25.95
N ARG A 253 -8.04 14.90 -27.28
CA ARG A 253 -9.04 14.52 -28.27
C ARG A 253 -8.64 13.23 -28.97
N ASP A 254 -9.63 12.53 -29.51
CA ASP A 254 -9.41 11.38 -30.38
C ASP A 254 -8.84 11.80 -31.75
N ALA A 255 -8.69 10.82 -32.65
CA ALA A 255 -8.10 11.04 -33.98
C ALA A 255 -8.94 11.97 -34.88
N ASP A 256 -10.25 12.07 -34.63
CA ASP A 256 -11.18 12.91 -35.40
C ASP A 256 -11.39 14.30 -34.76
N GLY A 257 -10.86 14.53 -33.55
CA GLY A 257 -10.91 15.80 -32.82
C GLY A 257 -12.01 15.88 -31.75
N ASP A 258 -12.76 14.80 -31.57
CA ASP A 258 -13.85 14.70 -30.61
C ASP A 258 -13.34 14.39 -29.19
N ARG A 259 -14.23 14.54 -28.21
CA ARG A 259 -13.89 14.38 -26.78
C ARG A 259 -13.80 12.90 -26.43
N ILE A 260 -12.69 12.52 -25.82
CA ILE A 260 -12.50 11.16 -25.32
C ILE A 260 -13.37 10.92 -24.07
N TYR A 261 -14.32 9.99 -24.18
CA TYR A 261 -15.10 9.49 -23.05
C TYR A 261 -14.66 8.07 -22.69
N TRP A 262 -13.91 7.95 -21.61
CA TRP A 262 -13.39 6.67 -21.14
C TRP A 262 -14.49 5.83 -20.48
N SER A 263 -14.60 4.57 -20.90
CA SER A 263 -15.60 3.62 -20.41
C SER A 263 -15.49 3.41 -18.90
N ARG A 264 -14.32 3.10 -18.35
CA ARG A 264 -14.23 2.83 -16.90
C ARG A 264 -14.50 4.05 -16.02
N ALA A 265 -14.13 5.28 -16.42
CA ALA A 265 -14.55 6.49 -15.70
C ALA A 265 -16.09 6.64 -15.65
N ASN A 266 -16.77 6.44 -16.77
CA ASN A 266 -18.22 6.51 -16.81
C ASN A 266 -18.87 5.36 -16.03
N GLY A 267 -18.25 4.18 -16.04
CA GLY A 267 -18.57 3.05 -15.17
C GLY A 267 -18.49 3.40 -13.68
N TRP A 268 -17.39 4.02 -13.23
CA TRP A 268 -17.26 4.50 -11.85
C TRP A 268 -18.37 5.47 -11.47
N VAL A 269 -18.70 6.45 -12.32
CA VAL A 269 -19.74 7.43 -12.00
C VAL A 269 -21.12 6.77 -11.91
N ILE A 270 -21.50 5.90 -12.84
CA ILE A 270 -22.83 5.26 -12.81
C ILE A 270 -22.94 4.21 -11.70
N GLY A 271 -21.87 3.46 -11.40
CA GLY A 271 -21.81 2.57 -10.23
C GLY A 271 -21.78 3.35 -8.90
N GLY A 272 -21.21 4.56 -8.90
CA GLY A 272 -21.24 5.49 -7.77
C GLY A 272 -22.63 6.06 -7.52
N LEU A 273 -23.35 6.41 -8.58
CA LEU A 273 -24.76 6.80 -8.55
C LEU A 273 -25.66 5.72 -7.95
N VAL A 274 -25.45 4.46 -8.33
CA VAL A 274 -26.14 3.30 -7.73
C VAL A 274 -25.90 3.27 -6.23
N ARG A 275 -24.64 3.14 -5.78
CA ARG A 275 -24.30 3.03 -4.35
C ARG A 275 -24.70 4.26 -3.52
N TRP A 276 -24.72 5.43 -4.14
CA TRP A 276 -25.24 6.66 -3.54
C TRP A 276 -26.76 6.57 -3.32
N LEU A 277 -27.53 6.21 -4.35
CA LEU A 277 -28.99 6.06 -4.27
C LEU A 277 -29.45 4.88 -3.40
N GLU A 278 -28.58 3.89 -3.15
CA GLU A 278 -28.80 2.86 -2.12
C GLU A 278 -28.88 3.44 -0.70
N SER A 279 -28.13 4.51 -0.38
CA SER A 279 -28.02 5.04 0.99
C SER A 279 -28.73 6.38 1.22
N VAL A 280 -28.97 7.17 0.17
CA VAL A 280 -29.59 8.51 0.29
C VAL A 280 -31.08 8.42 0.68
N PRO A 281 -31.53 9.14 1.72
CA PRO A 281 -32.93 9.18 2.15
C PRO A 281 -33.90 9.53 1.01
N ALA A 282 -35.07 8.89 1.00
CA ALA A 282 -36.07 9.07 -0.07
C ALA A 282 -36.59 10.52 -0.18
N ASP A 283 -36.60 11.25 0.93
CA ASP A 283 -37.01 12.65 1.09
C ASP A 283 -35.85 13.65 0.97
N PHE A 284 -34.62 13.19 0.70
CA PHE A 284 -33.48 14.09 0.51
C PHE A 284 -33.71 15.03 -0.67
N ALA A 285 -33.71 16.35 -0.41
CA ALA A 285 -34.07 17.37 -1.39
C ALA A 285 -33.24 17.30 -2.69
N GLY A 286 -31.98 16.87 -2.60
CA GLY A 286 -31.10 16.70 -3.75
C GLY A 286 -31.34 15.44 -4.60
N ARG A 287 -32.18 14.49 -4.16
CA ARG A 287 -32.28 13.13 -4.71
C ARG A 287 -32.70 13.08 -6.19
N ALA A 288 -33.62 13.95 -6.61
CA ALA A 288 -34.15 13.96 -7.98
C ALA A 288 -33.05 14.17 -9.05
N PHE A 289 -32.05 15.00 -8.74
CA PHE A 289 -30.90 15.25 -9.63
C PHE A 289 -30.05 14.00 -9.88
N TYR A 290 -29.84 13.17 -8.85
CA TYR A 290 -29.10 11.92 -8.99
C TYR A 290 -29.88 10.87 -9.80
N VAL A 291 -31.21 10.83 -9.64
CA VAL A 291 -32.07 9.94 -10.42
C VAL A 291 -32.11 10.36 -11.89
N ASP A 292 -32.27 11.65 -12.19
CA ASP A 292 -32.19 12.20 -13.56
C ASP A 292 -30.86 11.86 -14.22
N LEU A 293 -29.73 12.10 -13.54
CA LEU A 293 -28.42 11.81 -14.10
C LEU A 293 -28.18 10.32 -14.34
N PHE A 294 -28.59 9.48 -13.40
CA PHE A 294 -28.55 8.03 -13.54
C PHE A 294 -29.36 7.56 -14.76
N GLN A 295 -30.59 8.05 -14.93
CA GLN A 295 -31.44 7.71 -16.08
C GLN A 295 -30.86 8.19 -17.41
N LYS A 296 -30.31 9.42 -17.46
CA LYS A 296 -29.62 9.97 -18.65
C LYS A 296 -28.40 9.14 -19.04
N MET A 297 -27.55 8.81 -18.07
CA MET A 297 -26.37 7.96 -18.30
C MET A 297 -26.79 6.55 -18.74
N ALA A 298 -27.74 5.92 -18.05
CA ALA A 298 -28.25 4.59 -18.39
C ALA A 298 -28.78 4.52 -19.83
N GLY A 299 -29.58 5.51 -20.25
CA GLY A 299 -30.05 5.63 -21.64
C GLY A 299 -28.92 5.82 -22.65
N ARG A 300 -27.89 6.61 -22.31
CA ARG A 300 -26.73 6.82 -23.21
C ARG A 300 -25.90 5.55 -23.37
N VAL A 301 -25.53 4.90 -22.26
CA VAL A 301 -24.67 3.70 -22.32
C VAL A 301 -25.39 2.53 -22.99
N ALA A 302 -26.69 2.33 -22.77
CA ALA A 302 -27.45 1.32 -23.49
C ALA A 302 -27.33 1.46 -25.02
N GLY A 303 -27.37 2.70 -25.53
CA GLY A 303 -27.18 3.00 -26.96
C GLY A 303 -25.74 2.91 -27.49
N LEU A 304 -24.74 2.65 -26.64
CA LEU A 304 -23.32 2.51 -26.98
C LEU A 304 -22.80 1.06 -26.86
N GLN A 305 -23.69 0.11 -26.52
CA GLN A 305 -23.34 -1.30 -26.37
C GLN A 305 -23.02 -1.96 -27.71
N GLN A 306 -21.91 -2.67 -27.78
CA GLN A 306 -21.42 -3.33 -29.00
C GLN A 306 -22.15 -4.66 -29.29
N GLU A 307 -21.90 -5.25 -30.46
CA GLU A 307 -22.54 -6.51 -30.89
C GLU A 307 -22.25 -7.70 -29.96
N ASP A 308 -21.06 -7.75 -29.35
CA ASP A 308 -20.66 -8.78 -28.38
C ASP A 308 -21.26 -8.60 -26.97
N GLY A 309 -21.96 -7.48 -26.73
CA GLY A 309 -22.57 -7.12 -25.45
C GLY A 309 -21.71 -6.26 -24.53
N LEU A 310 -20.45 -6.00 -24.89
CA LEU A 310 -19.54 -5.16 -24.11
C LEU A 310 -19.54 -3.71 -24.61
N TRP A 311 -18.82 -2.87 -23.88
CA TRP A 311 -18.47 -1.50 -24.25
C TRP A 311 -16.95 -1.43 -24.45
N ARG A 312 -16.48 -0.62 -25.40
CA ARG A 312 -15.06 -0.44 -25.69
C ARG A 312 -14.42 0.57 -24.74
N ALA A 313 -13.10 0.58 -24.68
CA ALA A 313 -12.35 1.48 -23.80
C ALA A 313 -12.67 2.96 -24.04
N SER A 314 -12.80 3.38 -25.30
CA SER A 314 -13.42 4.65 -25.69
C SER A 314 -14.90 4.40 -26.03
N LEU A 315 -15.79 5.21 -25.45
CA LEU A 315 -17.23 5.02 -25.60
C LEU A 315 -17.79 5.55 -26.93
N LEU A 316 -17.16 6.56 -27.52
CA LEU A 316 -17.62 7.19 -28.77
C LEU A 316 -16.77 6.80 -29.99
N ASP A 317 -15.53 6.35 -29.76
CA ASP A 317 -14.63 5.80 -30.77
C ASP A 317 -14.29 4.33 -30.43
N PRO A 318 -15.20 3.38 -30.67
CA PRO A 318 -14.97 1.96 -30.41
C PRO A 318 -13.94 1.33 -31.37
N GLU A 319 -13.66 1.94 -32.52
CA GLU A 319 -12.76 1.40 -33.53
C GLU A 319 -11.28 1.67 -33.21
N ALA A 320 -10.95 2.74 -32.47
CA ALA A 320 -9.60 2.95 -31.94
C ALA A 320 -9.20 1.96 -30.83
N TYR A 321 -10.18 1.36 -30.14
CA TYR A 321 -9.97 0.35 -29.09
C TYR A 321 -10.97 -0.81 -29.23
N PRO A 322 -10.88 -1.60 -30.31
CA PRO A 322 -11.91 -2.58 -30.69
C PRO A 322 -11.89 -3.83 -29.80
N GLU A 323 -10.93 -3.95 -28.88
CA GLU A 323 -10.80 -5.09 -27.98
C GLU A 323 -11.94 -5.15 -26.93
N ALA A 324 -12.12 -6.32 -26.33
CA ALA A 324 -13.02 -6.44 -25.18
C ALA A 324 -12.51 -5.61 -23.99
N GLU A 325 -13.42 -4.92 -23.30
CA GLU A 325 -13.11 -4.11 -22.12
C GLU A 325 -14.16 -4.39 -21.04
N THR A 326 -13.88 -5.32 -20.13
CA THR A 326 -14.85 -5.79 -19.13
C THR A 326 -14.96 -4.86 -17.93
N SER A 327 -13.92 -4.08 -17.62
CA SER A 327 -13.81 -3.31 -16.38
C SER A 327 -14.64 -2.04 -16.35
N GLY A 328 -15.00 -1.45 -17.49
CA GLY A 328 -16.09 -0.49 -17.62
C GLY A 328 -17.44 -1.18 -17.87
N SER A 329 -17.48 -2.17 -18.77
CA SER A 329 -18.71 -2.92 -19.12
C SER A 329 -19.47 -3.47 -17.91
N VAL A 330 -18.74 -3.95 -16.91
CA VAL A 330 -19.30 -4.54 -15.70
C VAL A 330 -20.11 -3.54 -14.85
N PHE A 331 -19.73 -2.27 -14.83
CA PHE A 331 -20.51 -1.21 -14.17
C PHE A 331 -21.82 -0.95 -14.88
N TYR A 332 -21.86 -1.04 -16.21
CA TYR A 332 -23.10 -0.85 -16.97
C TYR A 332 -24.07 -2.01 -16.75
N VAL A 333 -23.60 -3.26 -16.73
CA VAL A 333 -24.45 -4.42 -16.41
C VAL A 333 -25.00 -4.30 -14.98
N TYR A 334 -24.16 -3.92 -14.00
CA TYR A 334 -24.60 -3.64 -12.63
C TYR A 334 -25.66 -2.53 -12.56
N ALA A 335 -25.37 -1.35 -13.12
CA ALA A 335 -26.25 -0.20 -13.06
C ALA A 335 -27.58 -0.41 -13.79
N LEU A 336 -27.57 -1.04 -14.96
CA LEU A 336 -28.77 -1.33 -15.72
C LEU A 336 -29.65 -2.40 -15.03
N ALA A 337 -29.05 -3.47 -14.49
CA ALA A 337 -29.79 -4.48 -13.73
C ALA A 337 -30.39 -3.89 -12.45
N TRP A 338 -29.60 -3.13 -11.69
CA TRP A 338 -30.06 -2.42 -10.48
C TRP A 338 -31.20 -1.44 -10.80
N GLY A 339 -31.08 -0.67 -11.88
CA GLY A 339 -32.11 0.29 -12.29
C GLY A 339 -33.46 -0.36 -12.59
N ILE A 340 -33.46 -1.56 -13.17
CA ILE A 340 -34.67 -2.38 -13.36
C ILE A 340 -35.20 -2.88 -12.00
N ASN A 341 -34.32 -3.47 -11.18
CA ASN A 341 -34.69 -4.03 -9.87
C ASN A 341 -35.22 -2.99 -8.87
N HIS A 342 -34.92 -1.71 -9.09
CA HIS A 342 -35.39 -0.57 -8.29
C HIS A 342 -36.44 0.32 -8.99
N GLY A 343 -36.94 -0.10 -10.16
CA GLY A 343 -38.01 0.60 -10.89
C GLY A 343 -37.64 1.99 -11.39
N LEU A 344 -36.34 2.28 -11.54
CA LEU A 344 -35.81 3.52 -12.11
C LEU A 344 -35.59 3.42 -13.63
N LEU A 345 -35.50 2.20 -14.17
CA LEU A 345 -35.38 1.90 -15.59
C LEU A 345 -36.50 0.96 -16.04
N ASP A 346 -37.01 1.19 -17.25
CA ASP A 346 -38.04 0.35 -17.85
C ASP A 346 -37.50 -1.06 -18.17
N ARG A 347 -38.21 -2.11 -17.73
CA ARG A 347 -37.72 -3.49 -17.86
C ARG A 347 -37.56 -3.89 -19.32
N ASP A 348 -38.58 -3.64 -20.14
CA ASP A 348 -38.62 -4.16 -21.52
C ASP A 348 -37.56 -3.46 -22.40
N THR A 349 -37.29 -2.19 -22.12
CA THR A 349 -36.23 -1.40 -22.76
C THR A 349 -34.83 -1.87 -22.36
N TYR A 350 -34.55 -2.06 -21.07
CA TYR A 350 -33.17 -2.22 -20.58
C TYR A 350 -32.75 -3.68 -20.33
N LEU A 351 -33.68 -4.61 -20.13
CA LEU A 351 -33.35 -6.02 -19.89
C LEU A 351 -32.53 -6.67 -21.02
N PRO A 352 -32.79 -6.44 -22.33
CA PRO A 352 -31.98 -7.01 -23.40
C PRO A 352 -30.50 -6.60 -23.29
N HIS A 353 -30.22 -5.35 -22.92
CA HIS A 353 -28.86 -4.85 -22.73
C HIS A 353 -28.15 -5.52 -21.54
N VAL A 354 -28.87 -5.74 -20.43
CA VAL A 354 -28.37 -6.45 -19.25
C VAL A 354 -28.02 -7.90 -19.59
N LEU A 355 -28.92 -8.64 -20.25
CA LEU A 355 -28.68 -10.04 -20.62
C LEU A 355 -27.52 -10.20 -21.60
N LYS A 356 -27.46 -9.33 -22.62
CA LYS A 356 -26.37 -9.29 -23.60
C LYS A 356 -25.02 -8.99 -22.94
N GLY A 357 -24.99 -8.03 -22.02
CA GLY A 357 -23.79 -7.65 -21.28
C GLY A 357 -23.34 -8.72 -20.28
N TRP A 358 -24.27 -9.33 -19.54
CA TRP A 358 -23.96 -10.45 -18.63
C TRP A 358 -23.38 -11.65 -19.38
N ALA A 359 -23.98 -12.01 -20.53
CA ALA A 359 -23.43 -13.03 -21.42
C ALA A 359 -22.04 -12.66 -21.98
N GLY A 360 -21.81 -11.37 -22.26
CA GLY A 360 -20.51 -10.83 -22.63
C GLY A 360 -19.46 -11.05 -21.53
N LEU A 361 -19.73 -10.57 -20.32
CA LEU A 361 -18.84 -10.73 -19.16
C LEU A 361 -18.53 -12.21 -18.87
N ASN A 362 -19.53 -13.09 -18.96
CA ASN A 362 -19.38 -14.52 -18.74
C ASN A 362 -18.48 -15.23 -19.78
N ARG A 363 -18.34 -14.69 -20.99
CA ARG A 363 -17.35 -15.18 -21.97
C ARG A 363 -15.90 -14.85 -21.57
N HIS A 364 -15.69 -13.81 -20.76
CA HIS A 364 -14.37 -13.33 -20.34
C HIS A 364 -13.96 -13.75 -18.92
N VAL A 365 -14.73 -14.60 -18.24
CA VAL A 365 -14.27 -15.27 -17.01
C VAL A 365 -13.24 -16.34 -17.39
N LEU A 366 -11.97 -16.05 -17.12
CA LEU A 366 -10.80 -16.87 -17.47
C LEU A 366 -10.84 -18.24 -16.77
N ALA A 367 -10.03 -19.19 -17.23
CA ALA A 367 -10.01 -20.57 -16.71
C ALA A 367 -9.71 -20.66 -15.18
N ASN A 368 -8.96 -19.70 -14.65
CA ASN A 368 -8.66 -19.54 -13.22
C ASN A 368 -9.78 -18.87 -12.40
N GLY A 369 -10.87 -18.44 -13.05
CA GLY A 369 -12.03 -17.77 -12.46
C GLY A 369 -11.87 -16.26 -12.25
N LEU A 370 -10.79 -15.64 -12.74
CA LEU A 370 -10.65 -14.18 -12.75
C LEU A 370 -11.38 -13.58 -13.96
N VAL A 371 -11.83 -12.32 -13.83
CA VAL A 371 -12.45 -11.58 -14.93
C VAL A 371 -11.36 -11.00 -15.82
N GLY A 372 -11.18 -11.59 -17.01
CA GLY A 372 -10.24 -11.16 -18.04
C GLY A 372 -10.74 -9.98 -18.85
N ALA A 373 -9.93 -9.52 -19.81
CA ALA A 373 -10.14 -8.31 -20.61
C ALA A 373 -10.44 -7.06 -19.74
N ALA A 374 -9.92 -7.04 -18.51
CA ALA A 374 -10.09 -5.95 -17.56
C ALA A 374 -8.92 -4.98 -17.71
N GLN A 375 -9.13 -3.90 -18.46
CA GLN A 375 -8.11 -2.90 -18.75
C GLN A 375 -7.37 -2.44 -17.48
N LYS A 376 -6.03 -2.42 -17.56
CA LYS A 376 -5.12 -2.00 -16.48
C LYS A 376 -5.43 -0.59 -15.95
N THR A 377 -4.98 -0.29 -14.74
CA THR A 377 -5.13 1.05 -14.14
C THR A 377 -4.49 2.14 -14.98
N GLY A 378 -5.22 3.23 -15.17
CA GLY A 378 -4.82 4.40 -15.93
C GLY A 378 -5.85 5.51 -15.75
N ASP A 379 -5.73 6.58 -16.53
CA ASP A 379 -6.59 7.76 -16.52
C ASP A 379 -7.31 8.00 -17.86
N GLN A 380 -7.15 7.12 -18.83
CA GLN A 380 -7.66 7.23 -20.20
C GLN A 380 -7.83 5.86 -20.87
N PRO A 381 -8.48 5.77 -22.06
CA PRO A 381 -8.51 4.55 -22.85
C PRO A 381 -7.12 4.08 -23.28
N VAL A 382 -6.88 2.77 -23.17
CA VAL A 382 -5.71 2.05 -23.70
C VAL A 382 -6.15 0.66 -24.20
N SER A 383 -5.40 0.07 -25.13
CA SER A 383 -5.62 -1.33 -25.56
C SER A 383 -5.58 -2.28 -24.37
N THR A 384 -6.37 -3.36 -24.46
CA THR A 384 -6.63 -4.28 -23.37
C THR A 384 -6.36 -5.71 -23.80
N ASP A 385 -5.53 -6.44 -23.06
CA ASP A 385 -5.25 -7.84 -23.37
C ASP A 385 -6.39 -8.74 -22.84
N PRO A 386 -6.82 -9.80 -23.56
CA PRO A 386 -7.82 -10.76 -23.07
C PRO A 386 -7.50 -11.37 -21.70
N GLU A 387 -6.22 -11.54 -21.35
CA GLU A 387 -5.77 -12.09 -20.06
C GLU A 387 -5.50 -11.01 -18.99
N ASP A 388 -5.71 -9.71 -19.30
CA ASP A 388 -5.61 -8.65 -18.30
C ASP A 388 -6.75 -8.77 -17.27
N VAL A 389 -6.38 -8.74 -15.99
CA VAL A 389 -7.30 -8.90 -14.84
C VAL A 389 -7.19 -7.71 -13.88
N GLY A 390 -8.27 -7.42 -13.14
CA GLY A 390 -8.26 -6.37 -12.12
C GLY A 390 -9.29 -6.58 -11.02
N LEU A 391 -8.90 -6.33 -9.76
CA LEU A 391 -9.77 -6.49 -8.58
C LEU A 391 -11.08 -5.68 -8.69
N TYR A 392 -11.05 -4.51 -9.33
CA TYR A 392 -12.22 -3.70 -9.59
C TYR A 392 -13.23 -4.35 -10.55
N ALA A 393 -12.75 -5.12 -11.55
CA ALA A 393 -13.62 -5.86 -12.45
C ALA A 393 -14.29 -7.03 -11.72
N SER A 394 -13.52 -7.83 -10.98
CA SER A 394 -14.06 -8.95 -10.17
C SER A 394 -15.04 -8.48 -9.09
N GLY A 395 -14.73 -7.38 -8.39
CA GLY A 395 -15.61 -6.78 -7.38
C GLY A 395 -16.95 -6.32 -7.96
N THR A 396 -16.89 -5.61 -9.08
CA THR A 396 -18.11 -5.12 -9.74
C THR A 396 -18.86 -6.24 -10.46
N TYR A 397 -18.18 -7.30 -10.89
CA TYR A 397 -18.82 -8.49 -11.46
C TYR A 397 -19.70 -9.20 -10.43
N ILE A 398 -19.24 -9.24 -9.16
CA ILE A 398 -20.06 -9.71 -8.05
C ILE A 398 -21.31 -8.83 -7.89
N LEU A 399 -21.17 -7.49 -7.87
CA LEU A 399 -22.31 -6.57 -7.80
C LEU A 399 -23.30 -6.75 -8.97
N ALA A 400 -22.79 -6.84 -10.20
CA ALA A 400 -23.58 -7.08 -11.40
C ALA A 400 -24.33 -8.41 -11.33
N GLY A 401 -23.66 -9.49 -10.94
CA GLY A 401 -24.25 -10.81 -10.80
C GLY A 401 -25.30 -10.90 -9.69
N LEU A 402 -25.13 -10.19 -8.58
CA LEU A 402 -26.13 -10.12 -7.50
C LEU A 402 -27.43 -9.44 -7.97
N GLU A 403 -27.32 -8.41 -8.79
CA GLU A 403 -28.47 -7.73 -9.40
C GLU A 403 -29.10 -8.57 -10.51
N VAL A 404 -28.30 -9.21 -11.38
CA VAL A 404 -28.79 -10.17 -12.38
C VAL A 404 -29.53 -11.34 -11.72
N ALA A 405 -29.01 -11.85 -10.60
CA ALA A 405 -29.61 -12.94 -9.82
C ALA A 405 -30.96 -12.54 -9.16
N SER A 406 -31.27 -11.25 -9.11
CA SER A 406 -32.51 -10.69 -8.57
C SER A 406 -33.45 -10.12 -9.65
N LEU A 407 -33.12 -10.25 -10.95
CA LEU A 407 -33.98 -9.79 -12.05
C LEU A 407 -35.36 -10.46 -12.11
N ASN A 408 -35.57 -11.58 -11.42
CA ASN A 408 -36.86 -12.26 -11.32
C ASN A 408 -37.61 -11.93 -10.03
N ASP A 409 -37.02 -11.15 -9.12
CA ASP A 409 -37.61 -10.75 -7.86
C ASP A 409 -38.51 -9.49 -8.06
N PRO A 410 -39.45 -9.21 -7.14
CA PRO A 410 -40.22 -7.96 -7.17
C PRO A 410 -39.35 -6.72 -7.02
N VAL A 411 -39.78 -5.60 -7.62
CA VAL A 411 -39.11 -4.30 -7.51
C VAL A 411 -38.92 -3.90 -6.04
N ARG A 412 -37.69 -3.52 -5.69
CA ARG A 412 -37.27 -3.14 -4.34
C ARG A 412 -37.25 -1.62 -4.18
N SER A 413 -37.76 -1.09 -3.07
CA SER A 413 -37.71 0.34 -2.78
C SER A 413 -36.29 0.82 -2.38
N LEU A 414 -36.08 2.13 -2.43
CA LEU A 414 -34.86 2.81 -1.97
C LEU A 414 -35.19 3.87 -0.90
N PRO A 415 -34.29 4.17 0.05
CA PRO A 415 -32.96 3.55 0.26
C PRO A 415 -33.05 2.09 0.69
N LEU A 416 -31.94 1.36 0.56
CA LEU A 416 -31.77 0.01 1.08
C LEU A 416 -31.66 0.04 2.60
N ALA A 417 -32.16 -1.01 3.26
CA ALA A 417 -31.92 -1.23 4.67
C ALA A 417 -30.48 -1.74 4.92
N GLU A 418 -29.87 -1.30 6.01
CA GLU A 418 -28.65 -1.93 6.55
C GLU A 418 -28.96 -3.38 6.99
N PRO A 419 -27.98 -4.30 6.92
CA PRO A 419 -28.19 -5.70 7.27
C PRO A 419 -28.54 -5.86 8.75
N THR A 420 -29.32 -6.90 9.05
CA THR A 420 -29.53 -7.35 10.44
C THR A 420 -28.19 -7.67 11.10
N ARG A 421 -28.08 -7.36 12.40
CA ARG A 421 -26.89 -7.70 13.19
C ARG A 421 -26.62 -9.20 13.18
N ASP A 422 -25.37 -9.58 12.99
CA ASP A 422 -24.94 -10.98 13.07
C ASP A 422 -25.08 -11.52 14.50
N THR A 423 -25.37 -12.82 14.64
CA THR A 423 -25.41 -13.47 15.96
C THR A 423 -24.00 -13.63 16.53
N ALA A 424 -23.88 -13.84 17.84
CA ALA A 424 -22.59 -14.04 18.49
C ALA A 424 -21.79 -15.21 17.89
N GLU A 425 -22.49 -16.26 17.43
CA GLU A 425 -21.91 -17.42 16.75
C GLU A 425 -21.33 -17.06 15.37
N VAL A 426 -22.04 -16.27 14.57
CA VAL A 426 -21.56 -15.81 13.26
C VAL A 426 -20.38 -14.84 13.42
N ILE A 427 -20.43 -13.94 14.40
CA ILE A 427 -19.32 -13.05 14.73
C ILE A 427 -18.11 -13.88 15.16
N ALA A 428 -18.27 -14.87 16.05
CA ALA A 428 -17.17 -15.73 16.47
C ALA A 428 -16.58 -16.57 15.33
N ALA A 429 -17.42 -17.13 14.45
CA ALA A 429 -16.96 -17.92 13.30
C ALA A 429 -16.21 -17.10 12.24
N THR A 430 -16.49 -15.78 12.15
CA THR A 430 -15.89 -14.88 11.14
C THR A 430 -14.85 -13.93 11.73
N THR A 431 -14.56 -14.01 13.03
CA THR A 431 -13.46 -13.24 13.64
C THR A 431 -12.16 -14.07 13.58
N PRO A 432 -11.03 -13.50 13.14
CA PRO A 432 -9.71 -14.13 13.22
C PRO A 432 -9.32 -14.47 14.68
N VAL A 433 -8.43 -15.44 14.85
CA VAL A 433 -7.99 -15.90 16.19
C VAL A 433 -6.48 -15.61 16.34
N PRO A 434 -6.03 -14.97 17.44
CA PRO A 434 -6.81 -14.50 18.58
C PRO A 434 -7.68 -13.27 18.22
N PRO A 435 -8.89 -13.16 18.81
CA PRO A 435 -9.78 -12.03 18.53
C PRO A 435 -9.17 -10.71 19.01
N ALA A 436 -9.46 -9.63 18.27
CA ALA A 436 -9.07 -8.28 18.65
C ALA A 436 -9.61 -7.92 20.06
N PRO A 437 -8.87 -7.12 20.86
CA PRO A 437 -9.32 -6.74 22.20
C PRO A 437 -10.66 -5.98 22.14
N VAL A 438 -11.65 -6.50 22.86
CA VAL A 438 -13.03 -5.98 22.85
C VAL A 438 -13.05 -4.50 23.25
N THR A 439 -13.68 -3.66 22.44
CA THR A 439 -13.88 -2.23 22.75
C THR A 439 -14.73 -2.09 24.02
N VAL A 440 -14.14 -1.57 25.10
CA VAL A 440 -14.83 -1.42 26.39
C VAL A 440 -15.78 -0.22 26.33
N VAL A 441 -17.09 -0.48 26.22
CA VAL A 441 -18.13 0.56 26.01
C VAL A 441 -18.51 1.30 27.32
N GLY A 442 -17.51 1.72 28.09
CA GLY A 442 -17.68 2.43 29.36
C GLY A 442 -17.73 3.95 29.21
N ALA A 443 -18.31 4.65 30.19
CA ALA A 443 -18.33 6.12 30.23
C ALA A 443 -16.93 6.75 30.26
N GLU A 444 -15.93 6.02 30.76
CA GLU A 444 -14.51 6.40 30.72
C GLU A 444 -13.97 6.45 29.28
N GLU A 445 -14.32 5.44 28.47
CA GLU A 445 -13.88 5.31 27.08
C GLU A 445 -14.59 6.32 26.16
N ILE A 446 -15.87 6.61 26.42
CA ILE A 446 -16.58 7.72 25.74
C ILE A 446 -15.88 9.05 26.02
N ARG A 447 -15.52 9.33 27.29
CA ARG A 447 -14.75 10.55 27.64
C ARG A 447 -13.36 10.57 27.01
N ARG A 448 -12.67 9.41 26.94
CA ARG A 448 -11.36 9.27 26.28
C ARG A 448 -11.47 9.56 24.78
N ARG A 449 -12.44 8.95 24.10
CA ARG A 449 -12.75 9.17 22.68
C ARG A 449 -13.15 10.61 22.38
N ASP A 450 -13.99 11.24 23.21
CA ASP A 450 -14.33 12.64 23.05
C ASP A 450 -13.11 13.57 23.22
N ALA A 451 -12.19 13.24 24.13
CA ALA A 451 -10.93 13.96 24.29
C ALA A 451 -9.97 13.72 23.12
N GLU A 452 -9.92 12.49 22.60
CA GLU A 452 -9.14 12.09 21.43
C GLU A 452 -9.68 12.76 20.14
N MET A 453 -10.99 12.83 19.97
CA MET A 453 -11.67 13.59 18.91
C MET A 453 -11.36 15.09 19.00
N ARG A 454 -11.44 15.69 20.20
CA ARG A 454 -11.06 17.10 20.40
C ARG A 454 -9.57 17.35 20.11
N ALA A 455 -8.69 16.43 20.52
CA ALA A 455 -7.27 16.50 20.20
C ALA A 455 -7.00 16.34 18.69
N THR A 456 -7.71 15.43 18.03
CA THR A 456 -7.59 15.19 16.58
C THR A 456 -8.15 16.35 15.76
N SER A 457 -9.22 17.01 16.22
CA SER A 457 -9.72 18.25 15.63
C SER A 457 -8.79 19.45 15.91
N ALA A 458 -8.09 19.49 17.04
CA ALA A 458 -7.03 20.48 17.27
C ALA A 458 -5.76 20.21 16.42
N LEU A 459 -5.60 18.99 15.91
CA LEU A 459 -4.56 18.58 14.96
C LEU A 459 -5.06 18.56 13.50
N SER A 460 -6.35 18.85 13.24
CA SER A 460 -6.88 18.97 11.90
C SER A 460 -6.57 20.36 11.33
N TYR A 461 -5.90 20.37 10.19
CA TYR A 461 -5.56 21.57 9.44
C TYR A 461 -6.81 22.36 9.03
N ASP A 462 -6.66 23.65 8.71
CA ASP A 462 -7.72 24.50 8.14
C ASP A 462 -7.43 24.76 6.65
N PRO A 463 -8.26 24.30 5.71
CA PRO A 463 -8.06 24.54 4.28
C PRO A 463 -8.30 25.99 3.86
N SER A 464 -8.95 26.82 4.67
CA SER A 464 -9.14 28.25 4.36
C SER A 464 -7.79 29.00 4.32
N ALA A 465 -6.76 28.45 4.96
CA ALA A 465 -5.37 28.92 4.88
C ALA A 465 -4.67 28.60 3.53
N LEU A 466 -5.32 27.91 2.58
CA LEU A 466 -4.73 27.57 1.28
C LEU A 466 -4.79 28.73 0.27
N ASN A 467 -4.00 29.77 0.51
CA ASN A 467 -3.63 30.80 -0.48
C ASN A 467 -2.11 31.02 -0.57
N ARG A 468 -1.35 29.91 -0.56
CA ARG A 468 0.14 29.84 -0.55
C ARG A 468 0.78 30.50 0.70
N PRO A 469 2.11 30.34 0.85
CA PRO A 469 2.68 29.36 1.77
C PRO A 469 2.37 29.67 3.26
N SER A 470 1.91 28.67 4.01
CA SER A 470 1.85 28.77 5.47
C SER A 470 3.27 28.62 6.05
N THR A 471 3.76 29.64 6.75
CA THR A 471 4.98 29.55 7.55
C THR A 471 4.86 28.40 8.54
N ILE A 472 5.79 27.44 8.50
CA ILE A 472 5.95 26.46 9.57
C ILE A 472 6.40 27.26 10.80
N GLU A 473 5.58 27.29 11.85
CA GLU A 473 5.99 27.91 13.11
C GLU A 473 7.23 27.18 13.65
N PRO A 474 8.37 27.88 13.84
CA PRO A 474 9.55 27.29 14.43
C PRO A 474 9.28 26.86 15.87
N LEU A 475 9.99 25.84 16.35
CA LEU A 475 9.99 25.53 17.77
C LEU A 475 10.56 26.71 18.55
N GLU A 476 9.90 27.08 19.66
CA GLU A 476 10.53 27.94 20.66
C GLU A 476 11.84 27.27 21.10
N PRO A 477 13.00 27.96 21.01
CA PRO A 477 14.27 27.41 21.45
C PRO A 477 14.16 26.89 22.88
N PRO A 478 14.80 25.75 23.22
CA PRO A 478 14.74 25.25 24.58
C PRO A 478 15.41 26.24 25.54
N PRO A 479 15.15 26.16 26.85
CA PRO A 479 15.85 26.95 27.87
C PRO A 479 17.38 26.94 27.67
N GLU A 480 18.05 28.06 28.01
CA GLU A 480 19.47 28.30 27.69
C GLU A 480 20.41 27.21 28.25
N ASP A 481 20.08 26.62 29.40
CA ASP A 481 20.80 25.50 30.00
C ASP A 481 20.71 24.21 29.16
N GLN A 482 19.64 24.03 28.38
CA GLN A 482 19.40 22.89 27.51
C GLN A 482 19.99 23.08 26.09
N GLN A 483 20.27 24.32 25.67
CA GLN A 483 20.91 24.66 24.39
C GLN A 483 22.41 24.28 24.32
N ARG A 484 22.95 23.62 25.34
CA ARG A 484 24.36 23.22 25.40
C ARG A 484 24.69 22.07 24.44
N PRO A 485 25.72 22.23 23.57
CA PRO A 485 26.25 21.14 22.75
C PRO A 485 26.66 19.93 23.58
N ARG A 486 26.24 18.74 23.14
CA ARG A 486 26.55 17.44 23.74
C ARG A 486 26.24 16.32 22.74
N ALA A 487 27.00 15.24 22.80
CA ALA A 487 26.72 14.03 22.04
C ALA A 487 25.82 13.10 22.85
N VAL A 488 24.76 12.59 22.24
CA VAL A 488 23.70 11.77 22.87
C VAL A 488 23.50 10.50 22.06
N ALA A 489 23.39 9.37 22.74
CA ALA A 489 22.77 8.15 22.25
C ALA A 489 21.55 7.83 23.13
N ARG A 490 20.42 7.45 22.52
CA ARG A 490 19.17 7.14 23.20
C ARG A 490 18.49 5.92 22.57
N PHE A 491 18.00 5.03 23.42
CA PHE A 491 17.02 4.01 23.06
C PHE A 491 15.60 4.62 23.07
N ALA A 492 14.84 4.40 22.01
CA ALA A 492 13.54 5.01 21.77
C ALA A 492 12.44 3.94 21.65
N PRO A 493 11.90 3.41 22.77
CA PRO A 493 10.77 2.47 22.73
C PRO A 493 9.51 3.14 22.15
N ASP A 494 9.40 4.46 22.29
CA ASP A 494 8.42 5.32 21.64
C ASP A 494 8.54 5.37 20.10
N ARG A 495 9.70 4.97 19.55
CA ARG A 495 9.90 4.68 18.12
C ARG A 495 10.26 3.21 17.91
N LEU A 496 9.45 2.30 18.47
CA LEU A 496 9.48 0.87 18.15
C LEU A 496 10.86 0.22 18.37
N ASP A 497 11.49 0.61 19.47
CA ASP A 497 12.82 0.19 19.95
C ASP A 497 14.01 0.67 19.12
N ASP A 498 13.85 1.71 18.30
CA ASP A 498 14.94 2.33 17.54
C ASP A 498 16.05 2.90 18.46
N LEU A 499 17.27 3.02 17.92
CA LEU A 499 18.36 3.77 18.55
C LEU A 499 18.60 5.07 17.77
N LEU A 500 18.60 6.17 18.50
CA LEU A 500 18.86 7.52 18.01
C LEU A 500 20.24 7.96 18.52
N TRP A 501 21.05 8.62 17.69
CA TRP A 501 22.24 9.30 18.18
C TRP A 501 22.52 10.60 17.43
N GLU A 502 23.00 11.61 18.15
CA GLU A 502 23.28 12.93 17.60
C GLU A 502 24.37 13.68 18.39
N ASN A 503 24.99 14.67 17.76
CA ASN A 503 25.89 15.64 18.41
C ASN A 503 25.58 17.07 17.92
N ASP A 504 26.52 18.01 18.02
CA ASP A 504 26.37 19.40 17.55
C ASP A 504 26.44 19.59 16.03
N ARG A 505 26.64 18.51 15.26
CA ARG A 505 26.79 18.51 13.79
C ARG A 505 25.72 17.69 13.10
N VAL A 506 25.53 16.45 13.54
CA VAL A 506 24.76 15.41 12.83
C VAL A 506 23.82 14.66 13.77
N ALA A 507 22.81 14.01 13.18
CA ALA A 507 21.80 13.21 13.86
C ALA A 507 21.41 12.01 13.00
N HIS A 508 21.21 10.85 13.62
CA HIS A 508 21.09 9.55 12.94
C HIS A 508 20.19 8.58 13.71
N ARG A 509 19.67 7.57 13.00
CA ARG A 509 18.83 6.50 13.57
C ARG A 509 19.18 5.12 13.00
N ILE A 510 19.06 4.08 13.81
CA ILE A 510 19.05 2.67 13.38
C ILE A 510 17.86 1.93 13.98
N TYR A 511 17.41 0.92 13.25
CA TYR A 511 16.10 0.32 13.42
C TYR A 511 16.05 -0.79 14.46
N GLY A 512 15.05 -0.74 15.34
CA GLY A 512 14.87 -1.61 16.50
C GLY A 512 14.14 -2.93 16.25
N PRO A 513 14.23 -3.91 17.18
CA PRO A 513 13.60 -5.21 17.02
C PRO A 513 12.06 -5.18 17.02
N THR A 514 11.42 -4.20 17.68
CA THR A 514 9.96 -4.05 17.61
C THR A 514 9.49 -3.49 16.26
N LEU A 515 10.30 -2.65 15.59
CA LEU A 515 10.03 -2.22 14.22
C LEU A 515 10.13 -3.41 13.24
N GLU A 516 11.10 -4.31 13.41
CA GLU A 516 11.27 -5.51 12.58
C GLU A 516 10.00 -6.38 12.54
N ALA A 517 9.27 -6.45 13.66
CA ALA A 517 8.04 -7.21 13.80
C ALA A 517 6.78 -6.50 13.27
N ARG A 518 6.84 -5.18 13.05
CA ARG A 518 5.69 -4.35 12.63
C ARG A 518 5.77 -3.86 11.18
N GLU A 519 6.98 -3.62 10.67
CA GLU A 519 7.20 -2.96 9.39
C GLU A 519 8.30 -3.68 8.58
N ALA A 520 7.99 -4.89 8.11
CA ALA A 520 8.81 -5.53 7.09
C ALA A 520 8.63 -4.76 5.77
N PRO A 521 9.70 -4.17 5.19
CA PRO A 521 11.05 -4.73 5.18
C PRO A 521 12.13 -3.80 5.78
N SER A 522 12.02 -3.44 7.06
CA SER A 522 13.15 -2.82 7.78
C SER A 522 14.39 -3.74 7.84
N GLY A 523 15.57 -3.14 8.02
CA GLY A 523 16.83 -3.88 8.17
C GLY A 523 17.97 -3.00 8.69
N SER A 524 19.21 -3.48 8.62
CA SER A 524 20.41 -2.81 9.17
C SER A 524 20.93 -1.56 8.43
N GLY A 525 20.04 -0.82 7.76
CA GLY A 525 20.35 0.48 7.17
C GLY A 525 20.42 1.60 8.24
N ILE A 526 21.09 2.70 7.90
CA ILE A 526 21.27 3.87 8.79
C ILE A 526 20.53 5.08 8.23
N ASP A 527 19.69 5.69 9.06
CA ASP A 527 18.92 6.88 8.75
C ASP A 527 19.66 8.18 9.17
N VAL A 528 19.35 9.28 8.50
CA VAL A 528 20.02 10.59 8.61
C VAL A 528 19.01 11.70 8.80
N TRP A 529 19.13 12.39 9.92
CA TRP A 529 18.27 13.52 10.27
C TRP A 529 19.00 14.82 9.93
N ALA A 530 18.36 15.62 9.08
CA ALA A 530 18.84 16.94 8.69
C ALA A 530 18.76 17.88 9.89
N LYS A 531 19.87 18.56 10.22
CA LYS A 531 20.06 19.28 11.49
C LYS A 531 20.65 20.68 11.27
N ARG A 532 20.10 21.68 11.99
CA ARG A 532 20.60 23.07 11.95
C ARG A 532 20.74 23.76 13.32
N VAL A 533 20.80 23.00 14.41
CA VAL A 533 21.11 23.51 15.76
C VAL A 533 22.31 22.76 16.36
N ARG A 534 22.97 23.37 17.36
CA ARG A 534 24.15 22.79 18.02
C ARG A 534 23.84 21.94 19.24
N TYR A 535 22.59 21.91 19.70
CA TYR A 535 22.11 21.08 20.80
C TYR A 535 21.34 19.85 20.28
N PRO A 536 21.10 18.81 21.11
CA PRO A 536 20.25 17.68 20.74
C PRO A 536 18.80 18.11 20.45
N PHE A 537 18.24 17.65 19.33
CA PHE A 537 16.91 18.06 18.85
C PHE A 537 15.97 16.90 18.52
N MET A 538 16.45 15.66 18.36
CA MET A 538 15.62 14.54 17.91
C MET A 538 14.45 14.29 18.87
N ASP A 539 14.71 14.33 20.18
CA ASP A 539 13.70 14.19 21.25
C ASP A 539 12.68 15.34 21.29
N ARG A 540 13.00 16.51 20.71
CA ARG A 540 12.07 17.64 20.59
C ARG A 540 11.21 17.49 19.34
N GLN A 541 11.85 17.11 18.24
CA GLN A 541 11.23 16.89 16.94
C GLN A 541 10.25 15.69 16.96
N LEU A 542 10.59 14.59 17.64
CA LEU A 542 9.74 13.40 17.79
C LEU A 542 8.46 13.60 18.60
N LYS A 543 8.31 14.72 19.33
CA LYS A 543 7.06 15.05 20.05
C LYS A 543 5.93 15.47 19.11
N PHE A 544 6.22 15.72 17.83
CA PHE A 544 5.25 16.11 16.82
C PHE A 544 4.89 14.91 15.93
N PRO A 545 3.59 14.64 15.68
CA PRO A 545 3.17 13.54 14.81
C PRO A 545 3.72 13.63 13.38
N ASN A 546 4.11 14.82 12.94
CA ASN A 546 4.81 15.05 11.68
C ASN A 546 6.21 15.64 11.95
N TYR A 547 7.10 14.79 12.44
CA TYR A 547 8.52 15.06 12.66
C TYR A 547 9.33 15.15 11.35
N HIS A 548 8.67 14.95 10.20
CA HIS A 548 9.22 15.14 8.85
C HIS A 548 9.15 16.58 8.34
N VAL A 549 8.68 17.53 9.17
CA VAL A 549 8.58 18.95 8.83
C VAL A 549 9.66 19.74 9.57
N ASP A 550 10.41 20.55 8.85
CA ASP A 550 11.44 21.43 9.39
C ASP A 550 10.86 22.54 10.28
N ARG A 551 11.02 22.42 11.60
CA ARG A 551 10.55 23.40 12.59
C ARG A 551 11.66 24.30 13.11
N GLY A 552 12.68 24.57 12.30
CA GLY A 552 13.79 25.47 12.64
C GLY A 552 14.96 24.81 13.36
N GLU A 553 14.81 23.59 13.89
CA GLU A 553 15.90 22.81 14.50
C GLU A 553 16.47 21.75 13.54
N GLY A 554 15.62 21.15 12.70
CA GLY A 554 15.92 20.07 11.78
C GLY A 554 14.67 19.26 11.40
N LEU A 555 14.85 18.13 10.72
CA LEU A 555 13.79 17.18 10.31
C LEU A 555 14.35 15.79 9.97
N ASP A 556 13.49 14.78 10.05
CA ASP A 556 13.68 13.48 9.38
C ASP A 556 13.08 13.58 7.96
N TYR A 557 13.84 13.38 6.89
CA TYR A 557 13.23 13.16 5.56
C TYR A 557 13.84 11.97 4.80
N TYR A 558 14.78 11.27 5.43
CA TYR A 558 15.69 10.36 4.74
C TYR A 558 15.20 8.91 4.83
N ASP A 559 14.13 8.58 4.09
CA ASP A 559 13.57 7.22 4.07
C ASP A 559 14.61 6.16 3.63
N VAL A 560 14.99 5.25 4.52
CA VAL A 560 15.98 4.20 4.21
C VAL A 560 15.37 3.03 3.42
N GLY A 561 14.08 2.73 3.64
CA GLY A 561 13.40 1.56 3.08
C GLY A 561 14.22 0.27 3.18
N ARG A 562 14.39 -0.41 2.04
CA ARG A 562 15.22 -1.64 1.90
C ARG A 562 16.73 -1.34 1.80
N GLY A 563 17.08 -0.09 1.48
CA GLY A 563 18.45 0.34 1.25
C GLY A 563 19.34 0.28 2.48
N ARG A 564 20.60 0.66 2.31
CA ARG A 564 21.61 0.73 3.37
C ARG A 564 21.65 2.09 4.05
N GLY A 565 20.92 3.08 3.53
CA GLY A 565 20.75 4.38 4.15
C GLY A 565 22.04 5.19 4.03
N ALA A 566 22.75 5.43 5.12
CA ALA A 566 24.04 6.11 5.16
C ALA A 566 25.11 5.27 5.87
N GLY A 567 25.48 4.14 5.28
CA GLY A 567 26.56 3.28 5.78
C GLY A 567 26.10 1.96 6.39
N GLY A 568 24.85 1.54 6.22
CA GLY A 568 24.47 0.16 6.48
C GLY A 568 25.28 -0.80 5.62
N LEU A 569 25.47 -2.04 6.07
CA LEU A 569 26.26 -3.02 5.35
C LEU A 569 25.52 -4.33 5.07
N GLY A 570 26.13 -5.13 4.20
CA GLY A 570 25.78 -6.52 3.93
C GLY A 570 26.99 -7.24 3.34
N ILE A 571 26.83 -8.53 3.06
CA ILE A 571 27.86 -9.33 2.37
C ILE A 571 27.54 -9.33 0.88
N TRP A 572 28.48 -8.93 0.04
CA TRP A 572 28.37 -9.05 -1.40
C TRP A 572 28.77 -10.46 -1.82
N TYR A 573 27.80 -11.24 -2.32
CA TYR A 573 28.03 -12.59 -2.79
C TYR A 573 27.08 -12.92 -3.94
N ASP A 574 27.64 -13.50 -5.00
CA ASP A 574 26.93 -13.84 -6.25
C ASP A 574 26.11 -12.66 -6.83
N ASN A 575 26.77 -11.52 -7.01
CA ASN A 575 26.17 -10.26 -7.49
C ASN A 575 24.94 -9.76 -6.69
N LYS A 576 24.78 -10.22 -5.45
CA LYS A 576 23.67 -9.87 -4.57
C LYS A 576 24.18 -9.39 -3.21
N LEU A 577 23.46 -8.43 -2.65
CA LEU A 577 23.69 -7.93 -1.30
C LEU A 577 22.89 -8.75 -0.28
N TRP A 578 23.58 -9.43 0.64
CA TRP A 578 23.00 -10.24 1.71
C TRP A 578 23.09 -9.52 3.04
N THR A 579 21.96 -9.03 3.55
CA THR A 579 21.89 -8.09 4.67
C THR A 579 21.33 -8.71 5.94
N SER A 580 21.79 -8.20 7.08
CA SER A 580 21.13 -8.39 8.37
C SER A 580 19.79 -7.66 8.42
N ARG A 581 18.91 -8.17 9.30
CA ARG A 581 17.71 -7.47 9.78
C ARG A 581 18.09 -6.33 10.73
N ASN A 582 17.12 -5.81 11.46
CA ASN A 582 17.29 -4.84 12.54
C ASN A 582 18.25 -5.41 13.62
N PHE A 583 18.76 -4.54 14.50
CA PHE A 583 19.57 -5.03 15.61
C PHE A 583 18.70 -5.79 16.61
N SER A 584 19.26 -6.81 17.28
CA SER A 584 18.54 -7.63 18.25
C SER A 584 18.84 -7.30 19.71
N THR A 585 20.03 -6.78 20.00
CA THR A 585 20.41 -6.30 21.33
C THR A 585 21.30 -5.06 21.19
N TYR A 586 21.35 -4.25 22.25
CA TYR A 586 22.17 -3.06 22.30
C TYR A 586 22.75 -2.82 23.70
N GLN A 587 23.75 -1.95 23.76
CA GLN A 587 24.34 -1.41 24.99
C GLN A 587 24.77 0.04 24.72
N ILE A 588 24.36 1.00 25.55
CA ILE A 588 24.83 2.39 25.48
C ILE A 588 25.93 2.57 26.52
N ASP A 589 27.13 2.94 26.07
CA ASP A 589 28.33 3.06 26.88
C ASP A 589 28.60 4.51 27.32
N LYS A 590 28.26 5.48 26.46
CA LYS A 590 28.33 6.92 26.75
C LYS A 590 27.19 7.68 26.07
N THR A 591 26.63 8.65 26.79
CA THR A 591 25.61 9.58 26.29
C THR A 591 25.56 10.84 27.15
N GLY A 592 25.18 11.97 26.55
CA GLY A 592 24.99 13.26 27.24
C GLY A 592 26.25 14.10 27.45
N GLY A 593 27.39 13.74 26.83
CA GLY A 593 28.70 14.32 27.10
C GLY A 593 29.48 14.71 25.85
N ASP A 594 30.79 14.46 25.86
CA ASP A 594 31.73 14.69 24.76
C ASP A 594 31.68 13.62 23.67
N GLU A 595 31.01 12.49 23.93
CA GLU A 595 30.90 11.36 23.02
C GLU A 595 29.58 10.60 23.22
N ALA A 596 28.91 10.27 22.12
CA ALA A 596 27.87 9.25 22.08
C ALA A 596 28.54 7.93 21.67
N ARG A 597 28.54 6.94 22.57
CA ARG A 597 29.12 5.62 22.32
C ARG A 597 28.12 4.52 22.68
N PHE A 598 27.90 3.60 21.75
CA PHE A 598 27.03 2.45 21.97
C PHE A 598 27.45 1.29 21.06
N SER A 599 26.92 0.11 21.34
CA SER A 599 27.12 -1.09 20.53
C SER A 599 25.81 -1.83 20.31
N VAL A 600 25.71 -2.54 19.19
CA VAL A 600 24.56 -3.40 18.86
C VAL A 600 25.03 -4.76 18.34
N THR A 601 24.17 -5.76 18.48
CA THR A 601 24.35 -7.09 17.88
C THR A 601 23.23 -7.37 16.90
N TYR A 602 23.58 -7.94 15.74
CA TYR A 602 22.64 -8.44 14.75
C TYR A 602 22.58 -9.97 14.80
N ARG A 603 21.37 -10.53 14.71
CA ARG A 603 21.17 -11.99 14.63
C ARG A 603 21.89 -12.57 13.41
N PRO A 604 22.29 -13.86 13.44
CA PRO A 604 22.85 -14.52 12.27
C PRO A 604 21.89 -14.47 11.06
N TRP A 605 22.44 -14.19 9.88
CA TRP A 605 21.72 -14.18 8.60
C TRP A 605 22.43 -15.06 7.56
N PRO A 606 21.69 -15.70 6.63
CA PRO A 606 22.29 -16.49 5.57
C PRO A 606 22.91 -15.58 4.50
N VAL A 607 24.03 -16.01 3.95
CA VAL A 607 24.63 -15.51 2.72
C VAL A 607 24.58 -16.65 1.73
N ASP A 608 23.50 -16.69 0.95
CA ASP A 608 23.09 -17.84 0.15
C ASP A 608 23.00 -19.15 1.00
N VAL A 609 23.00 -20.32 0.36
CA VAL A 609 23.09 -21.63 1.02
C VAL A 609 24.49 -21.94 1.57
N VAL A 610 25.50 -21.10 1.29
CA VAL A 610 26.91 -21.44 1.49
C VAL A 610 27.49 -21.05 2.86
N ARG A 611 26.96 -20.01 3.52
CA ARG A 611 27.42 -19.59 4.85
C ARG A 611 26.37 -18.80 5.63
N THR A 612 26.56 -18.71 6.94
CA THR A 612 25.80 -17.85 7.86
C THR A 612 26.76 -16.87 8.51
N VAL A 613 26.37 -15.60 8.58
CA VAL A 613 27.16 -14.50 9.12
C VAL A 613 26.39 -13.81 10.26
N SER A 614 27.08 -13.35 11.31
CA SER A 614 26.52 -12.47 12.35
C SER A 614 27.45 -11.30 12.64
N GLU A 615 26.93 -10.23 13.24
CA GLU A 615 27.67 -8.99 13.46
C GLU A 615 27.49 -8.45 14.88
N ARG A 616 28.59 -7.98 15.48
CA ARG A 616 28.56 -6.93 16.51
C ARG A 616 29.12 -5.64 15.89
N ARG A 617 28.43 -4.50 16.07
CA ARG A 617 28.89 -3.18 15.62
C ARG A 617 28.93 -2.21 16.77
N GLU A 618 30.02 -1.47 16.86
CA GLU A 618 30.24 -0.41 17.84
C GLU A 618 30.26 0.95 17.13
N PHE A 619 29.64 1.94 17.76
CA PHE A 619 29.38 3.27 17.24
C PHE A 619 30.01 4.29 18.18
N SER A 620 30.79 5.24 17.65
CA SER A 620 31.36 6.36 18.39
C SER A 620 31.17 7.64 17.58
N LEU A 621 30.39 8.58 18.12
CA LEU A 621 30.21 9.93 17.59
C LEU A 621 30.73 10.95 18.63
N PRO A 622 31.97 11.44 18.47
CA PRO A 622 32.50 12.53 19.28
C PRO A 622 31.78 13.85 19.00
N LEU A 623 31.74 14.74 19.99
CA LEU A 623 31.33 16.14 19.82
C LEU A 623 32.26 16.84 18.80
N GLY A 624 31.70 17.68 17.95
CA GLY A 624 32.39 18.40 16.87
C GLY A 624 32.61 17.60 15.58
N SER A 625 32.29 16.29 15.55
CA SER A 625 32.48 15.43 14.39
C SER A 625 31.25 15.37 13.49
N ASN A 626 31.42 15.48 12.17
CA ASN A 626 30.38 15.09 11.19
C ASN A 626 30.33 13.58 10.93
N PHE A 627 31.24 12.82 11.52
CA PHE A 627 31.46 11.39 11.27
C PHE A 627 31.25 10.54 12.52
N THR A 628 30.44 9.49 12.40
CA THR A 628 30.36 8.37 13.33
C THR A 628 31.41 7.33 12.93
N ARG A 629 32.33 7.01 13.85
CA ARG A 629 33.25 5.87 13.71
C ARG A 629 32.48 4.58 14.00
N MET A 630 32.57 3.62 13.09
CA MET A 630 31.92 2.32 13.18
C MET A 630 32.99 1.22 13.19
N THR A 631 32.99 0.38 14.22
CA THR A 631 33.84 -0.82 14.28
C THR A 631 32.94 -2.05 14.27
N SER A 632 33.05 -2.86 13.22
CA SER A 632 32.24 -4.07 13.02
C SER A 632 33.11 -5.31 13.16
N THR A 633 32.62 -6.29 13.92
CA THR A 633 33.17 -7.66 13.98
C THR A 633 32.16 -8.60 13.35
N LEU A 634 32.52 -9.18 12.20
CA LEU A 634 31.68 -10.16 11.48
C LEU A 634 32.18 -11.57 11.77
N THR A 635 31.32 -12.44 12.29
CA THR A 635 31.61 -13.87 12.46
C THR A 635 30.92 -14.68 11.37
N SER A 636 31.52 -15.81 10.98
CA SER A 636 31.07 -16.66 9.86
C SER A 636 31.28 -18.13 10.25
N ASN A 637 30.44 -19.04 9.75
CA ASN A 637 30.67 -20.50 9.87
C ASN A 637 31.73 -21.03 8.88
N SER A 638 32.50 -20.14 8.26
CA SER A 638 33.61 -20.41 7.34
C SER A 638 34.66 -19.31 7.50
N ASP A 639 35.94 -19.70 7.60
CA ASP A 639 37.09 -18.80 7.74
C ASP A 639 37.45 -18.06 6.44
N ALA A 640 36.80 -18.38 5.32
CA ALA A 640 37.04 -17.74 4.04
C ALA A 640 36.67 -16.24 4.10
N PRO A 641 37.52 -15.32 3.60
CA PRO A 641 37.27 -13.88 3.63
C PRO A 641 35.89 -13.48 3.10
N LEU A 642 35.32 -12.44 3.72
CA LEU A 642 34.06 -11.82 3.32
C LEU A 642 34.35 -10.59 2.45
N ILE A 643 33.52 -10.38 1.43
CA ILE A 643 33.42 -9.08 0.74
C ILE A 643 32.24 -8.36 1.38
N VAL A 644 32.52 -7.33 2.18
CA VAL A 644 31.51 -6.51 2.84
C VAL A 644 31.20 -5.34 1.93
N ALA A 645 29.92 -5.16 1.60
CA ALA A 645 29.44 -3.97 0.91
C ALA A 645 28.87 -2.99 1.92
N ILE A 646 29.39 -1.78 1.94
CA ILE A 646 28.89 -0.68 2.78
C ILE A 646 28.20 0.32 1.85
N GLY A 647 26.97 0.71 2.17
CA GLY A 647 26.08 1.33 1.18
C GLY A 647 25.51 2.69 1.54
N ILE A 648 25.32 3.50 0.50
CA ILE A 648 24.48 4.71 0.53
C ILE A 648 23.25 4.46 -0.33
N SER A 649 22.05 4.75 0.19
CA SER A 649 20.80 4.64 -0.58
C SER A 649 20.78 5.62 -1.75
N LYS A 650 20.32 5.14 -2.92
CA LYS A 650 20.08 5.96 -4.12
C LYS A 650 18.88 6.87 -3.91
N ARG A 651 18.93 8.06 -4.53
CA ARG A 651 17.83 9.04 -4.51
C ARG A 651 17.59 9.61 -5.90
N SER A 652 16.33 9.88 -6.22
CA SER A 652 15.95 10.66 -7.38
C SER A 652 14.69 11.48 -7.12
N ASN A 653 14.61 12.64 -7.75
CA ASN A 653 13.45 13.51 -7.81
C ASN A 653 13.41 14.19 -9.20
N ASP A 654 12.52 15.16 -9.39
CA ASP A 654 12.37 15.88 -10.67
C ASP A 654 13.65 16.63 -11.11
N ASN A 655 14.56 16.93 -10.18
CA ASN A 655 15.87 17.56 -10.42
C ASN A 655 16.99 16.54 -10.70
N GLY A 656 16.68 15.24 -10.82
CA GLY A 656 17.61 14.19 -11.27
C GLY A 656 17.94 13.15 -10.20
N ARG A 657 19.15 12.57 -10.27
CA ARG A 657 19.60 11.42 -9.45
C ARG A 657 20.72 11.71 -8.45
N GLY A 658 20.98 12.99 -8.18
CA GLY A 658 22.11 13.43 -7.36
C GLY A 658 23.47 13.17 -8.00
N PHE A 659 24.53 13.23 -7.19
CA PHE A 659 25.92 13.06 -7.62
C PHE A 659 26.63 12.03 -6.73
N VAL A 660 27.20 10.99 -7.33
CA VAL A 660 28.00 9.98 -6.62
C VAL A 660 29.47 10.12 -6.97
N THR A 661 30.33 10.18 -5.95
CA THR A 661 31.79 10.28 -6.07
C THR A 661 32.42 9.03 -5.48
N ARG A 662 33.29 8.37 -6.27
CA ARG A 662 33.94 7.10 -5.95
C ARG A 662 35.46 7.29 -6.02
N ASP A 663 36.14 7.17 -4.88
CA ASP A 663 37.59 7.30 -4.79
C ASP A 663 38.18 6.06 -4.10
N ALA A 664 38.69 5.13 -4.89
CA ALA A 664 39.35 3.93 -4.38
C ALA A 664 40.69 4.26 -3.70
N ALA A 665 41.43 5.25 -4.20
CA ALA A 665 42.79 5.55 -3.75
C ALA A 665 42.81 6.07 -2.30
N HIS A 666 41.77 6.81 -1.90
CA HIS A 666 41.60 7.27 -0.53
C HIS A 666 40.51 6.50 0.24
N GLY A 667 39.83 5.52 -0.35
CA GLY A 667 38.78 4.74 0.30
C GLY A 667 37.54 5.57 0.66
N ARG A 668 36.95 6.27 -0.32
CA ARG A 668 35.74 7.09 -0.14
C ARG A 668 34.62 6.69 -1.11
N LEU A 669 33.40 6.66 -0.59
CA LEU A 669 32.17 6.74 -1.36
C LEU A 669 31.37 7.94 -0.84
N MET A 670 31.02 8.87 -1.70
CA MET A 670 30.22 10.04 -1.34
C MET A 670 29.00 10.15 -2.25
N PHE A 671 27.91 10.67 -1.71
CA PHE A 671 26.69 10.94 -2.45
C PHE A 671 26.11 12.29 -2.03
N TRP A 672 25.72 13.11 -2.99
CA TRP A 672 24.97 14.34 -2.75
C TRP A 672 23.60 14.21 -3.39
N GLU A 673 22.54 14.32 -2.58
CA GLU A 673 21.16 14.20 -3.05
C GLU A 673 20.82 15.27 -4.09
N PRO A 674 19.96 14.97 -5.08
CA PRO A 674 19.44 16.01 -5.97
C PRO A 674 18.65 17.04 -5.16
N GLU A 675 18.75 18.31 -5.54
CA GLU A 675 18.13 19.42 -4.81
C GLU A 675 16.62 19.19 -4.61
N ASN A 676 16.13 19.31 -3.37
CA ASN A 676 14.72 19.33 -3.06
C ASN A 676 14.30 20.75 -2.62
N PRO A 677 13.38 21.44 -3.34
CA PRO A 677 12.91 22.78 -2.95
C PRO A 677 12.28 22.86 -1.56
N GLU A 678 11.69 21.77 -1.05
CA GLU A 678 11.04 21.74 0.27
C GLU A 678 12.05 21.48 1.40
N HIS A 679 13.05 20.62 1.19
CA HIS A 679 13.92 20.12 2.28
C HIS A 679 15.43 20.33 2.10
N GLY A 680 15.91 20.69 0.91
CA GLY A 680 17.33 20.83 0.59
C GLY A 680 17.97 19.54 0.06
N SER A 681 19.26 19.36 0.31
CA SER A 681 20.06 18.20 -0.07
C SER A 681 20.91 17.70 1.10
N LEU A 682 20.89 16.39 1.37
CA LEU A 682 21.89 15.75 2.21
C LEU A 682 23.13 15.37 1.38
N GLY A 683 24.30 15.61 1.94
CA GLY A 683 25.56 15.02 1.53
C GLY A 683 25.92 13.87 2.46
N ILE A 684 26.11 12.66 1.93
CA ILE A 684 26.52 11.47 2.68
C ILE A 684 27.94 11.09 2.27
N ALA A 685 28.76 10.63 3.23
CA ALA A 685 30.09 10.12 2.96
C ALA A 685 30.39 8.86 3.78
N LEU A 686 31.03 7.89 3.13
CA LEU A 686 31.64 6.71 3.74
C LEU A 686 33.16 6.79 3.57
N ALA A 687 33.89 6.45 4.62
CA ALA A 687 35.34 6.32 4.61
C ALA A 687 35.75 4.93 5.15
N VAL A 688 36.55 4.21 4.38
CA VAL A 688 37.09 2.88 4.73
C VAL A 688 38.61 2.88 4.60
N ASP A 689 39.27 1.88 5.18
CA ASP A 689 40.71 1.68 4.97
C ASP A 689 40.99 1.42 3.47
N PRO A 690 41.76 2.30 2.78
CA PRO A 690 42.09 2.12 1.35
C PRO A 690 42.74 0.77 1.05
N ALA A 691 43.49 0.19 1.99
CA ALA A 691 44.15 -1.09 1.81
C ALA A 691 43.17 -2.29 1.77
N THR A 692 41.91 -2.08 2.16
CA THR A 692 40.87 -3.11 2.15
C THR A 692 39.90 -3.02 0.96
N VAL A 693 40.00 -1.97 0.14
CA VAL A 693 39.05 -1.68 -0.95
C VAL A 693 39.19 -2.68 -2.10
N GLU A 694 38.12 -3.42 -2.37
CA GLU A 694 38.01 -4.33 -3.51
C GLU A 694 37.37 -3.66 -4.73
N GLY A 695 36.66 -2.55 -4.52
CA GLY A 695 36.07 -1.75 -5.59
C GLY A 695 34.73 -1.13 -5.20
N PHE A 696 33.94 -0.81 -6.22
CA PHE A 696 32.59 -0.27 -6.07
C PHE A 696 31.61 -1.08 -6.91
N THR A 697 30.37 -1.14 -6.45
CA THR A 697 29.25 -1.70 -7.21
C THR A 697 27.98 -0.92 -6.88
N GLU A 698 26.84 -1.36 -7.41
CA GLU A 698 25.52 -0.85 -7.06
C GLU A 698 24.47 -1.93 -7.32
N ASP A 699 23.39 -1.91 -6.54
CA ASP A 699 22.17 -2.68 -6.80
C ASP A 699 21.03 -1.71 -7.16
N ALA A 700 19.77 -2.14 -7.11
CA ALA A 700 18.64 -1.26 -7.41
C ALA A 700 18.52 -0.06 -6.45
N ASP A 701 18.88 -0.27 -5.17
CA ASP A 701 18.60 0.65 -4.06
C ASP A 701 19.85 1.39 -3.57
N ASN A 702 21.06 0.91 -3.86
CA ASN A 702 22.30 1.33 -3.19
C ASN A 702 23.46 1.64 -4.15
N TYR A 703 24.25 2.66 -3.81
CA TYR A 703 25.67 2.75 -4.19
C TYR A 703 26.51 2.03 -3.12
N LEU A 704 27.44 1.18 -3.53
CA LEU A 704 28.18 0.29 -2.63
C LEU A 704 29.70 0.45 -2.79
N ILE A 705 30.42 0.56 -1.68
CA ILE A 705 31.87 0.35 -1.61
C ILE A 705 32.14 -1.05 -1.02
N LEU A 706 33.03 -1.80 -1.67
CA LEU A 706 33.35 -3.18 -1.31
C LEU A 706 34.69 -3.23 -0.57
N VAL A 707 34.70 -3.87 0.60
CA VAL A 707 35.92 -4.10 1.39
C VAL A 707 36.10 -5.56 1.77
N ARG A 708 37.36 -6.04 1.75
CA ARG A 708 37.70 -7.40 2.17
C ARG A 708 37.91 -7.47 3.68
N VAL A 709 37.22 -8.39 4.34
CA VAL A 709 37.26 -8.58 5.80
C VAL A 709 37.51 -10.05 6.15
N THR A 710 38.37 -10.30 7.14
CA THR A 710 38.59 -11.63 7.73
C THR A 710 37.54 -11.90 8.81
N PRO A 711 36.79 -13.01 8.77
CA PRO A 711 35.87 -13.38 9.85
C PRO A 711 36.55 -13.40 11.22
N GLY A 712 35.83 -12.92 12.24
CA GLY A 712 36.31 -12.81 13.62
C GLY A 712 37.26 -11.64 13.88
N GLN A 713 37.79 -10.98 12.86
CA GLN A 713 38.57 -9.74 13.02
C GLN A 713 37.67 -8.51 12.87
N SER A 714 37.90 -7.52 13.72
CA SER A 714 37.20 -6.23 13.64
C SER A 714 37.75 -5.39 12.48
N PHE A 715 36.90 -4.64 11.80
CA PHE A 715 37.31 -3.60 10.86
C PHE A 715 36.61 -2.29 11.20
N THR A 716 37.24 -1.17 10.84
CA THR A 716 36.73 0.17 11.10
C THR A 716 36.37 0.86 9.80
N TYR A 717 35.22 1.51 9.79
CA TYR A 717 34.83 2.48 8.77
C TYR A 717 34.17 3.69 9.45
N TYR A 718 33.90 4.73 8.67
CA TYR A 718 33.19 5.91 9.15
C TYR A 718 32.05 6.19 8.19
N MET A 719 30.92 6.63 8.74
CA MET A 719 29.87 7.31 7.97
C MET A 719 29.73 8.73 8.48
N GLY A 720 29.36 9.65 7.60
CA GLY A 720 29.11 11.03 7.94
C GLY A 720 28.06 11.64 7.02
N SER A 721 27.48 12.74 7.49
CA SER A 721 26.41 13.45 6.79
C SER A 721 26.56 14.96 6.91
N ALA A 722 26.05 15.69 5.92
CA ALA A 722 25.94 17.13 5.85
C ALA A 722 24.58 17.50 5.27
N TRP A 723 24.09 18.72 5.55
CA TRP A 723 22.85 19.26 5.00
C TRP A 723 23.09 20.68 4.50
N ASP A 724 22.66 21.00 3.29
CA ASP A 724 22.80 22.31 2.64
C ASP A 724 22.13 23.46 3.42
N ARG A 725 21.06 23.16 4.16
CA ARG A 725 20.39 24.10 5.09
C ARG A 725 20.78 23.88 6.56
N GLY A 726 21.84 23.11 6.80
CA GLY A 726 22.52 22.97 8.08
C GLY A 726 23.50 24.12 8.35
N LEU A 727 24.26 24.01 9.44
CA LEU A 727 25.16 25.08 9.89
C LEU A 727 26.60 24.98 9.36
N ASP A 728 26.96 23.91 8.65
CA ASP A 728 28.36 23.57 8.36
C ASP A 728 28.72 23.57 6.86
N PHE A 729 27.83 23.11 5.98
CA PHE A 729 28.12 22.95 4.55
C PHE A 729 26.93 23.36 3.69
N ALA A 730 27.04 24.46 2.95
CA ALA A 730 25.98 24.95 2.07
C ALA A 730 26.04 24.40 0.63
N THR A 731 27.09 23.64 0.26
CA THR A 731 27.30 23.14 -1.11
C THR A 731 28.01 21.79 -1.13
N ARG A 732 27.81 21.06 -2.24
CA ARG A 732 28.51 19.79 -2.49
C ARG A 732 30.03 19.93 -2.42
N SER A 733 30.62 20.95 -3.05
CA SER A 733 32.08 21.15 -3.05
C SER A 733 32.61 21.29 -1.63
N ALA A 734 31.99 22.16 -0.82
CA ALA A 734 32.42 22.37 0.56
C ALA A 734 32.37 21.08 1.41
N TRP A 735 31.40 20.21 1.16
CA TRP A 735 31.34 18.89 1.78
C TRP A 735 32.44 17.96 1.25
N GLU A 736 32.54 17.76 -0.07
CA GLU A 736 33.54 16.86 -0.68
C GLU A 736 34.98 17.29 -0.34
N ASP A 737 35.27 18.59 -0.35
CA ASP A 737 36.56 19.18 0.05
C ASP A 737 36.87 18.92 1.54
N PHE A 738 35.86 19.01 2.43
CA PHE A 738 36.01 18.65 3.84
C PHE A 738 36.30 17.15 4.02
N VAL A 739 35.54 16.28 3.34
CA VAL A 739 35.73 14.81 3.43
C VAL A 739 37.08 14.38 2.85
N ALA A 740 37.57 15.03 1.80
CA ALA A 740 38.88 14.77 1.20
C ALA A 740 40.03 15.14 2.15
N ASN A 741 39.89 16.22 2.92
CA ASN A 741 40.89 16.67 3.90
C ASN A 741 40.77 15.99 5.28
N GLN A 742 39.64 15.31 5.55
CA GLN A 742 39.43 14.61 6.82
C GLN A 742 40.37 13.40 6.96
N ARG A 743 41.11 13.35 8.08
CA ARG A 743 41.90 12.19 8.47
C ARG A 743 41.04 11.22 9.28
N PHE A 744 41.15 9.94 8.95
CA PHE A 744 40.42 8.84 9.58
C PHE A 744 41.42 7.84 10.17
N ASP A 745 41.11 7.31 11.35
CA ASP A 745 41.91 6.26 11.98
C ASP A 745 41.20 4.92 11.89
N PHE A 746 41.72 4.02 11.05
CA PHE A 746 41.15 2.70 10.82
C PHE A 746 41.71 1.63 11.77
N ARG A 747 42.73 1.96 12.57
CA ARG A 747 43.32 1.04 13.54
C ARG A 747 42.27 0.57 14.54
N GLN A 748 42.37 -0.70 14.93
CA GLN A 748 41.68 -1.21 16.10
C GLN A 748 42.28 -0.52 17.34
N GLY A 749 41.45 -0.17 18.33
CA GLY A 749 41.95 0.36 19.60
C GLY A 749 42.51 -0.77 20.45
N ASP A 750 43.64 -0.51 21.12
CA ASP A 750 44.23 -1.38 22.15
C ASP A 750 43.36 -1.46 23.42
#